data_AF-A0A9X3N3E7-F1
#
_entry.id   AF-A0A9X3N3E7-F1
#
_cell.length_a   1.000
_cell.length_b   1.000
_cell.length_c   1.000
_cell.angle_alpha   90.00
_cell.angle_beta   90.00
_cell.angle_gamma   90.00
#
_symmetry.space_group_name_H-M   'P 1'
#
loop_
_entity.id
_entity.type
_entity.pdbx_description
1 polymer ?
#
loop_
_entity_poly.entity_id
_entity_poly.type
_entity_poly.pdbx_seq_one_letter_code
_entity_poly.pdbx_strand_id
1 'polypeptide(L)'
;MALPMIAALAVAPATAHATIPTNLATGGVTASGSALTIGVSGASGTDGAIQAGFTNASEPLFWGVDTTSMNDQTAAYFSLNTPSGLYSPQPYTMDNQPFTQLSAPVKTGTGTAGDPFVITSRFRATADLDITQTVTHVSGTTRLTAAWAIHNSAGSSVNMQVFEGADLYVNGNDNGTGTSSGSQPNRMIGSVASDGSVAYLVEQASKPWSHFYSGMNSQFYETSSDSSYGYLSDTIDPTLQDSGMAVEWDDTLAAGATKTYTVQWYFTAPPAPAAPVITSGAPAEGTTVQARTATPAFTYAPGNANLSVAYECQLDSGAWSACNNSRSLTGLADGSHTFSVRALNSAGVAGPATTRTWTVDGTAPGAPTIGSKPAVSTSANTANFTFTGEAGATFRCSFDGSPFTTCSSPINLAGLTDGSHTFAVKQTDAAGNAGTLADSYTWVIDSAVPAAPGNVSTPADSESTNATVTFTPANGTTAECSLDNGTWTACSSPVNVTGLAVGAHSLKIRQISGTGVVGTVATTSWTVKAPPAPPTTGTGGEDTPATPPTPTDDAPVVDDTPPAKPTWCISRRTIDITFKVPARIKATAIEVLVEGKRVNRLKKTARAAKISLVGMKGPGTVKVKINAVVGKKTVLLDTRTYKTCTPAGGDD
;
A
#
# COMPACT_ATOMS: atom_id res chain seq x y z
N MET A 1 14.45 -10.82 40.72
CA MET A 1 13.56 -10.01 41.58
C MET A 1 13.73 -8.57 41.13
N ALA A 2 12.78 -7.83 40.57
CA ALA A 2 11.33 -7.94 40.57
C ALA A 2 10.78 -7.51 39.18
N LEU A 3 9.62 -8.07 38.80
CA LEU A 3 8.85 -7.74 37.59
C LEU A 3 8.31 -6.30 37.64
N PRO A 4 8.17 -5.60 36.49
CA PRO A 4 7.22 -4.50 36.39
C PRO A 4 5.82 -5.07 36.15
N MET A 5 4.89 -4.68 37.03
CA MET A 5 3.46 -4.91 36.88
C MET A 5 2.99 -4.18 35.62
N ILE A 6 2.69 -4.93 34.57
CA ILE A 6 1.94 -4.44 33.40
C ILE A 6 0.51 -4.24 33.89
N ALA A 7 0.19 -3.01 34.31
CA ALA A 7 -1.19 -2.58 34.37
C ALA A 7 -1.68 -2.52 32.92
N ALA A 8 -2.42 -3.53 32.51
CA ALA A 8 -3.25 -3.47 31.33
C ALA A 8 -4.25 -2.33 31.56
N LEU A 9 -3.90 -1.14 31.09
CA LEU A 9 -4.86 -0.08 30.84
C LEU A 9 -5.72 -0.61 29.69
N ALA A 10 -6.80 -1.32 30.05
CA ALA A 10 -7.89 -1.55 29.14
C ALA A 10 -8.32 -0.16 28.68
N VAL A 11 -7.96 0.19 27.45
CA VAL A 11 -8.54 1.32 26.75
C VAL A 11 -10.03 1.01 26.70
N ALA A 12 -10.78 1.59 27.64
CA ALA A 12 -12.21 1.69 27.49
C ALA A 12 -12.43 2.30 26.10
N PRO A 13 -13.23 1.66 25.22
CA PRO A 13 -13.59 2.31 23.97
C PRO A 13 -14.15 3.67 24.35
N ALA A 14 -13.63 4.70 23.70
CA ALA A 14 -13.95 6.08 23.96
C ALA A 14 -15.45 6.22 24.23
N THR A 15 -15.81 6.61 25.45
CA THR A 15 -17.09 7.26 25.71
C THR A 15 -17.05 8.58 24.95
N ALA A 16 -17.33 8.50 23.65
CA ALA A 16 -17.83 9.62 22.90
C ALA A 16 -19.14 9.99 23.60
N HIS A 17 -19.08 11.03 24.43
CA HIS A 17 -20.26 11.76 24.83
C HIS A 17 -20.83 12.36 23.55
N ALA A 18 -21.72 11.63 22.89
CA ALA A 18 -22.56 12.20 21.86
C ALA A 18 -23.59 13.08 22.56
N THR A 19 -23.48 14.38 22.32
CA THR A 19 -24.48 15.37 22.69
C THR A 19 -25.76 15.04 21.91
N ILE A 20 -26.80 14.55 22.58
CA ILE A 20 -28.18 14.84 22.20
C ILE A 20 -28.80 15.51 23.41
N PRO A 21 -28.93 16.83 23.38
CA PRO A 21 -30.28 17.35 23.56
C PRO A 21 -30.52 18.61 22.73
N THR A 22 -31.57 18.59 21.93
CA THR A 22 -32.24 19.85 21.53
C THR A 22 -33.74 19.87 21.78
N ASN A 23 -34.35 18.83 22.37
CA ASN A 23 -35.75 18.95 22.83
C ASN A 23 -36.13 18.06 24.04
N LEU A 24 -35.49 18.29 25.18
CA LEU A 24 -36.02 17.90 26.50
C LEU A 24 -36.01 19.13 27.39
N ALA A 25 -36.81 20.12 27.02
CA ALA A 25 -36.90 21.37 27.75
C ALA A 25 -37.29 21.09 29.22
N THR A 26 -36.37 21.43 30.12
CA THR A 26 -36.56 21.57 31.59
C THR A 26 -37.32 20.47 32.34
N GLY A 27 -36.87 19.21 32.24
CA GLY A 27 -37.32 18.17 33.17
C GLY A 27 -37.28 16.72 32.67
N GLY A 28 -36.94 16.49 31.40
CA GLY A 28 -36.81 15.14 30.83
C GLY A 28 -35.58 14.35 31.30
N VAL A 29 -35.58 13.04 31.05
CA VAL A 29 -34.45 12.14 31.38
C VAL A 29 -34.10 11.22 30.20
N THR A 30 -32.80 10.97 30.00
CA THR A 30 -32.28 10.10 28.94
C THR A 30 -31.51 8.89 29.47
N ALA A 31 -31.62 7.79 28.73
CA ALA A 31 -30.84 6.58 28.86
C ALA A 31 -30.16 6.30 27.53
N SER A 32 -28.83 6.16 27.53
CA SER A 32 -28.06 5.85 26.32
C SER A 32 -27.32 4.54 26.49
N GLY A 33 -27.26 3.76 25.41
CA GLY A 33 -26.43 2.57 25.25
C GLY A 33 -25.62 2.63 23.95
N SER A 34 -24.87 1.57 23.65
CA SER A 34 -24.03 1.52 22.43
C SER A 34 -24.84 1.57 21.11
N ALA A 35 -26.13 1.22 21.17
CA ALA A 35 -26.99 1.11 19.99
C ALA A 35 -28.07 2.21 19.94
N LEU A 36 -28.72 2.56 21.05
CA LEU A 36 -29.78 3.56 21.08
C LEU A 36 -29.61 4.53 22.25
N THR A 37 -30.08 5.74 22.05
CA THR A 37 -30.38 6.75 23.07
C THR A 37 -31.90 6.90 23.14
N ILE A 38 -32.47 6.70 24.33
CA ILE A 38 -33.90 6.79 24.63
C ILE A 38 -34.12 7.91 25.64
N GLY A 39 -35.13 8.75 25.44
CA GLY A 39 -35.48 9.84 26.33
C GLY A 39 -36.99 9.96 26.56
N VAL A 40 -37.37 10.54 27.71
CA VAL A 40 -38.75 10.95 28.02
C VAL A 40 -38.73 12.39 28.49
N SER A 41 -39.56 13.26 27.90
CA SER A 41 -39.69 14.69 28.23
C SER A 41 -40.46 14.96 29.52
N GLY A 42 -40.23 16.13 30.14
CA GLY A 42 -40.99 16.60 31.29
C GLY A 42 -40.92 18.12 31.50
N ALA A 43 -42.08 18.70 31.85
CA ALA A 43 -42.37 20.07 32.30
C ALA A 43 -42.43 21.21 31.27
N SER A 44 -42.71 20.95 29.99
CA SER A 44 -43.05 22.03 29.06
C SER A 44 -43.77 21.49 27.83
N GLY A 45 -45.12 21.46 27.91
CA GLY A 45 -46.05 21.23 26.80
C GLY A 45 -45.49 20.28 25.75
N THR A 46 -45.07 19.09 26.17
CA THR A 46 -44.61 17.90 25.42
C THR A 46 -44.53 16.71 26.40
N ASP A 47 -45.20 16.76 27.55
CA ASP A 47 -44.86 15.94 28.72
C ASP A 47 -45.03 14.43 28.46
N GLY A 48 -44.04 13.60 28.75
CA GLY A 48 -44.16 12.15 28.54
C GLY A 48 -44.00 11.66 27.10
N ALA A 49 -43.62 12.54 26.16
CA ALA A 49 -43.22 12.14 24.81
C ALA A 49 -41.94 11.29 24.86
N ILE A 50 -41.95 10.16 24.15
CA ILE A 50 -40.80 9.25 24.08
C ILE A 50 -39.97 9.62 22.86
N GLN A 51 -38.67 9.83 23.04
CA GLN A 51 -37.69 10.03 21.98
C GLN A 51 -36.73 8.83 21.90
N ALA A 52 -36.39 8.39 20.70
CA ALA A 52 -35.40 7.35 20.45
C ALA A 52 -34.47 7.80 19.32
N GLY A 53 -33.19 7.48 19.39
CA GLY A 53 -32.20 7.82 18.37
C GLY A 53 -31.02 6.85 18.41
N PHE A 54 -30.31 6.65 17.30
CA PHE A 54 -29.03 5.94 17.39
C PHE A 54 -27.98 6.86 18.03
N THR A 55 -27.10 6.31 18.86
CA THR A 55 -26.18 7.07 19.75
C THR A 55 -25.25 8.05 19.02
N ASN A 56 -25.07 7.90 17.70
CA ASN A 56 -24.25 8.79 16.86
C ASN A 56 -25.04 9.44 15.71
N ALA A 57 -26.38 9.38 15.74
CA ALA A 57 -27.22 10.01 14.74
C ALA A 57 -27.39 11.50 15.04
N SER A 58 -27.41 12.32 13.98
CA SER A 58 -27.73 13.74 14.08
C SER A 58 -29.23 13.99 14.32
N GLU A 59 -30.07 13.02 13.98
CA GLU A 59 -31.53 13.09 14.07
C GLU A 59 -32.10 11.96 14.94
N PRO A 60 -33.16 12.22 15.72
CA PRO A 60 -33.92 11.16 16.38
C PRO A 60 -34.67 10.30 15.36
N LEU A 61 -35.00 9.06 15.74
CA LEU A 61 -35.86 8.12 14.99
C LEU A 61 -37.34 8.49 15.03
N PHE A 62 -37.72 9.37 15.95
CA PHE A 62 -39.06 9.91 16.10
C PHE A 62 -39.00 11.42 15.89
N TRP A 63 -39.93 12.00 15.14
CA TRP A 63 -39.88 13.43 14.80
C TRP A 63 -40.32 14.32 15.96
N GLY A 64 -39.79 15.53 16.03
CA GLY A 64 -40.33 16.59 16.89
C GLY A 64 -39.69 17.93 16.54
N VAL A 65 -40.48 18.88 16.05
CA VAL A 65 -39.93 20.17 15.59
C VAL A 65 -39.82 21.21 16.69
N ASP A 66 -38.73 21.95 16.56
CA ASP A 66 -38.35 23.24 17.14
C ASP A 66 -39.51 24.18 17.53
N THR A 67 -39.36 24.77 18.71
CA THR A 67 -40.26 25.71 19.40
C THR A 67 -40.55 27.03 18.68
N THR A 68 -40.13 27.21 17.42
CA THR A 68 -40.29 28.50 16.70
C THR A 68 -41.32 28.50 15.57
N SER A 69 -41.88 27.34 15.20
CA SER A 69 -43.12 27.26 14.41
C SER A 69 -43.96 26.08 14.89
N MET A 70 -44.96 26.38 15.73
CA MET A 70 -45.90 25.40 16.28
C MET A 70 -46.85 24.91 15.19
N ASN A 71 -46.58 23.71 14.69
CA ASN A 71 -47.56 22.79 14.14
C ASN A 71 -46.96 21.36 14.12
N ASP A 72 -47.32 20.60 15.15
CA ASP A 72 -48.04 19.33 14.99
C ASP A 72 -47.43 17.93 15.21
N GLN A 73 -46.24 17.66 15.77
CA GLN A 73 -45.87 16.23 15.99
C GLN A 73 -45.05 15.95 17.26
N THR A 74 -45.53 15.00 18.07
CA THR A 74 -44.84 14.41 19.22
C THR A 74 -44.31 13.03 18.81
N ALA A 75 -43.00 12.85 18.97
CA ALA A 75 -42.23 11.66 18.63
C ALA A 75 -42.96 10.31 18.77
N ALA A 76 -43.32 9.95 20.00
CA ALA A 76 -44.30 8.91 20.30
C ALA A 76 -45.09 9.33 21.54
N TYR A 77 -46.40 9.12 21.52
CA TYR A 77 -47.32 9.65 22.52
C TYR A 77 -48.45 8.67 22.85
N PHE A 78 -48.89 8.80 24.10
CA PHE A 78 -49.99 8.04 24.68
C PHE A 78 -51.19 8.95 24.90
N SER A 79 -52.39 8.54 24.51
CA SER A 79 -53.63 9.30 24.72
C SER A 79 -54.75 8.42 25.26
N LEU A 80 -55.74 9.08 25.87
CA LEU A 80 -56.89 8.45 26.52
C LEU A 80 -58.18 9.15 26.11
N ASN A 81 -59.07 8.45 25.43
CA ASN A 81 -60.41 8.93 25.14
C ASN A 81 -61.41 8.39 26.17
N THR A 82 -62.23 9.25 26.74
CA THR A 82 -63.24 8.91 27.74
C THR A 82 -64.56 9.60 27.39
N PRO A 83 -65.70 9.22 28.01
CA PRO A 83 -66.95 9.96 27.84
C PRO A 83 -66.85 11.46 28.21
N SER A 84 -65.89 11.83 29.06
CA SER A 84 -65.62 13.23 29.45
C SER A 84 -64.75 14.01 28.46
N GLY A 85 -64.17 13.35 27.46
CA GLY A 85 -63.30 13.96 26.46
C GLY A 85 -62.00 13.19 26.21
N LEU A 86 -61.23 13.71 25.27
CA LEU A 86 -59.90 13.23 24.88
C LEU A 86 -58.82 13.90 25.75
N TYR A 87 -57.89 13.08 26.22
CA TYR A 87 -56.74 13.51 27.00
C TYR A 87 -55.44 13.06 26.35
N SER A 88 -54.47 13.96 26.24
CA SER A 88 -53.14 13.64 25.71
C SER A 88 -52.08 14.58 26.31
N PRO A 89 -50.79 14.38 26.01
CA PRO A 89 -49.73 15.21 26.56
C PRO A 89 -49.59 16.61 25.93
N GLN A 90 -50.42 16.95 24.93
CA GLN A 90 -50.38 18.21 24.18
C GLN A 90 -51.78 18.67 23.73
N PRO A 91 -52.17 19.94 23.90
CA PRO A 91 -53.41 20.47 23.32
C PRO A 91 -53.22 20.72 21.81
N TYR A 92 -53.52 19.70 20.99
CA TYR A 92 -53.44 19.76 19.52
C TYR A 92 -54.63 20.50 18.87
N THR A 93 -55.79 20.50 19.52
CA THR A 93 -57.01 21.21 19.11
C THR A 93 -57.64 21.90 20.32
N MET A 94 -58.61 22.80 20.10
CA MET A 94 -59.30 23.52 21.20
C MET A 94 -60.07 22.60 22.18
N ASP A 95 -60.31 21.33 21.81
CA ASP A 95 -61.13 20.38 22.59
C ASP A 95 -60.30 19.34 23.36
N ASN A 96 -58.98 19.26 23.14
CA ASN A 96 -58.12 18.30 23.82
C ASN A 96 -57.67 18.80 25.20
N GLN A 97 -57.76 17.93 26.21
CA GLN A 97 -57.35 18.24 27.58
C GLN A 97 -55.93 17.71 27.84
N PRO A 98 -54.98 18.55 28.26
CA PRO A 98 -53.62 18.10 28.54
C PRO A 98 -53.59 17.22 29.80
N PHE A 99 -52.76 16.17 29.77
CA PHE A 99 -52.40 15.47 30.99
C PHE A 99 -51.74 16.42 31.98
N THR A 100 -52.11 16.32 33.25
CA THR A 100 -51.40 17.02 34.33
C THR A 100 -50.24 16.14 34.80
N GLN A 101 -49.00 16.60 34.62
CA GLN A 101 -47.84 15.89 35.13
C GLN A 101 -47.81 15.89 36.67
N LEU A 102 -47.82 14.70 37.27
CA LEU A 102 -47.77 14.51 38.71
C LEU A 102 -46.33 14.30 39.22
N SER A 103 -45.44 13.79 38.36
CA SER A 103 -44.00 13.70 38.65
C SER A 103 -43.19 13.87 37.38
N ALA A 104 -42.04 14.54 37.48
CA ALA A 104 -41.04 14.54 36.43
C ALA A 104 -40.57 13.10 36.14
N PRO A 105 -40.10 12.80 34.91
CA PRO A 105 -39.47 11.52 34.60
C PRO A 105 -38.30 11.26 35.53
N VAL A 106 -38.19 10.02 36.03
CA VAL A 106 -37.08 9.57 36.87
C VAL A 106 -36.45 8.32 36.26
N LYS A 107 -35.14 8.35 36.03
CA LYS A 107 -34.39 7.17 35.57
C LYS A 107 -33.76 6.41 36.74
N THR A 108 -33.91 5.10 36.68
CA THR A 108 -33.26 4.14 37.57
C THR A 108 -32.57 3.03 36.76
N GLY A 109 -31.79 2.21 37.44
CA GLY A 109 -31.04 1.09 36.84
C GLY A 109 -29.75 1.48 36.12
N THR A 110 -28.91 0.47 35.88
CA THR A 110 -27.58 0.60 35.27
C THR A 110 -27.55 0.33 33.77
N GLY A 111 -28.65 -0.16 33.20
CA GLY A 111 -28.78 -0.46 31.78
C GLY A 111 -28.32 -1.86 31.37
N THR A 112 -28.00 -2.73 32.33
CA THR A 112 -27.63 -4.12 32.05
C THR A 112 -28.88 -4.99 31.87
N ALA A 113 -28.74 -6.20 31.33
CA ALA A 113 -29.90 -7.10 31.17
C ALA A 113 -30.56 -7.49 32.50
N GLY A 114 -29.80 -7.56 33.60
CA GLY A 114 -30.30 -7.84 34.94
C GLY A 114 -30.78 -6.61 35.72
N ASP A 115 -30.47 -5.41 35.23
CA ASP A 115 -30.81 -4.12 35.83
C ASP A 115 -30.97 -3.08 34.72
N PRO A 116 -32.05 -3.16 33.92
CA PRO A 116 -32.27 -2.30 32.77
C PRO A 116 -32.46 -0.86 33.20
N PHE A 117 -32.25 0.08 32.28
CA PHE A 117 -32.70 1.44 32.52
C PHE A 117 -34.22 1.47 32.58
N VAL A 118 -34.78 2.07 33.63
CA VAL A 118 -36.22 2.25 33.81
C VAL A 118 -36.49 3.73 34.04
N ILE A 119 -37.23 4.35 33.11
CA ILE A 119 -37.67 5.75 33.20
C ILE A 119 -39.15 5.75 33.58
N THR A 120 -39.50 6.34 34.71
CA THR A 120 -40.88 6.39 35.21
C THR A 120 -41.39 7.82 35.30
N SER A 121 -42.60 8.04 34.79
CA SER A 121 -43.30 9.33 34.83
C SER A 121 -44.74 9.11 35.31
N ARG A 122 -45.32 10.07 36.03
CA ARG A 122 -46.72 10.00 36.48
C ARG A 122 -47.51 11.19 35.96
N PHE A 123 -48.73 10.90 35.53
CA PHE A 123 -49.65 11.85 34.94
C PHE A 123 -51.06 11.66 35.50
N ARG A 124 -51.90 12.66 35.33
CA ARG A 124 -53.32 12.62 35.62
C ARG A 124 -54.11 13.05 34.39
N ALA A 125 -55.06 12.21 33.98
CA ALA A 125 -55.97 12.52 32.87
C ALA A 125 -57.21 13.24 33.38
N THR A 126 -57.95 12.62 34.31
CA THR A 126 -59.13 13.21 34.95
C THR A 126 -58.92 13.31 36.45
N ALA A 127 -59.89 13.85 37.21
CA ALA A 127 -59.83 13.84 38.67
C ALA A 127 -59.64 12.42 39.26
N ASP A 128 -60.05 11.39 38.53
CA ASP A 128 -60.12 10.00 39.00
C ASP A 128 -59.23 9.01 38.22
N LEU A 129 -58.50 9.48 37.20
CA LEU A 129 -57.65 8.62 36.37
C LEU A 129 -56.18 9.07 36.45
N ASP A 130 -55.39 8.29 37.19
CA ASP A 130 -53.94 8.46 37.30
C ASP A 130 -53.22 7.47 36.37
N ILE A 131 -52.18 7.94 35.69
CA ILE A 131 -51.38 7.16 34.74
C ILE A 131 -49.93 7.08 35.24
N THR A 132 -49.35 5.88 35.23
CA THR A 132 -47.91 5.67 35.44
C THR A 132 -47.30 5.13 34.16
N GLN A 133 -46.46 5.95 33.51
CA GLN A 133 -45.67 5.55 32.35
C GLN A 133 -44.34 4.95 32.82
N THR A 134 -43.95 3.83 32.23
CA THR A 134 -42.67 3.16 32.46
C THR A 134 -42.01 2.81 31.14
N VAL A 135 -40.84 3.37 30.86
CA VAL A 135 -40.02 3.06 29.69
C VAL A 135 -38.79 2.28 30.12
N THR A 136 -38.59 1.10 29.55
CA THR A 136 -37.50 0.18 29.89
C THR A 136 -36.56 -0.03 28.70
N HIS A 137 -35.24 0.09 28.93
CA HIS A 137 -34.21 -0.10 27.91
C HIS A 137 -32.98 -0.85 28.45
N VAL A 138 -32.49 -1.83 27.68
CA VAL A 138 -31.23 -2.54 27.96
C VAL A 138 -30.14 -2.02 27.01
N SER A 139 -29.02 -1.59 27.57
CA SER A 139 -27.88 -1.07 26.82
C SER A 139 -27.36 -2.08 25.80
N GLY A 140 -27.04 -1.60 24.60
CA GLY A 140 -26.56 -2.43 23.48
C GLY A 140 -27.68 -3.15 22.71
N THR A 141 -28.94 -3.02 23.13
CA THR A 141 -30.09 -3.52 22.36
C THR A 141 -30.68 -2.43 21.47
N THR A 142 -31.38 -2.83 20.40
CA THR A 142 -32.14 -1.92 19.55
C THR A 142 -33.63 -1.95 19.89
N ARG A 143 -33.96 -2.08 21.18
CA ARG A 143 -35.34 -2.26 21.66
C ARG A 143 -35.62 -1.36 22.85
N LEU A 144 -36.87 -0.92 22.96
CA LEU A 144 -37.41 -0.34 24.20
C LEU A 144 -38.82 -0.89 24.45
N THR A 145 -39.20 -0.98 25.71
CA THR A 145 -40.56 -1.34 26.14
C THR A 145 -41.18 -0.14 26.81
N ALA A 146 -42.37 0.27 26.38
CA ALA A 146 -43.14 1.33 27.01
C ALA A 146 -44.43 0.74 27.58
N ALA A 147 -44.76 1.10 28.81
CA ALA A 147 -45.95 0.62 29.51
C ALA A 147 -46.67 1.76 30.22
N TRP A 148 -48.00 1.74 30.20
CA TRP A 148 -48.86 2.71 30.88
C TRP A 148 -49.83 1.97 31.78
N ALA A 149 -49.69 2.16 33.09
CA ALA A 149 -50.62 1.66 34.08
C ALA A 149 -51.64 2.75 34.43
N ILE A 150 -52.91 2.53 34.08
CA ILE A 150 -54.02 3.44 34.37
C ILE A 150 -54.73 2.94 35.62
N HIS A 151 -54.87 3.79 36.64
CA HIS A 151 -55.61 3.51 37.86
C HIS A 151 -56.89 4.34 37.91
N ASN A 152 -58.02 3.68 38.15
CA ASN A 152 -59.32 4.33 38.33
C ASN A 152 -59.65 4.47 39.81
N SER A 153 -59.56 5.69 40.34
CA SER A 153 -59.96 6.01 41.71
C SER A 153 -61.43 6.42 41.85
N ALA A 154 -62.20 6.46 40.76
CA ALA A 154 -63.63 6.77 40.80
C ALA A 154 -64.42 5.69 41.53
N GLY A 155 -65.58 6.07 42.06
CA GLY A 155 -66.55 5.13 42.64
C GLY A 155 -67.28 4.25 41.62
N SER A 156 -67.04 4.45 40.32
CA SER A 156 -67.69 3.73 39.22
C SER A 156 -66.70 3.30 38.14
N SER A 157 -67.10 2.33 37.33
CA SER A 157 -66.34 1.95 36.14
C SER A 157 -66.26 3.09 35.12
N VAL A 158 -65.15 3.15 34.38
CA VAL A 158 -64.94 4.12 33.30
C VAL A 158 -64.70 3.36 32.00
N ASN A 159 -65.49 3.68 30.97
CA ASN A 159 -65.20 3.25 29.60
C ASN A 159 -64.12 4.15 29.01
N MET A 160 -63.15 3.55 28.33
CA MET A 160 -62.04 4.28 27.76
C MET A 160 -61.53 3.62 26.48
N GLN A 161 -61.00 4.45 25.60
CA GLN A 161 -60.14 4.01 24.50
C GLN A 161 -58.73 4.48 24.79
N VAL A 162 -57.79 3.56 24.74
CA VAL A 162 -56.38 3.80 25.02
C VAL A 162 -55.62 3.74 23.72
N PHE A 163 -54.78 4.75 23.47
CA PHE A 163 -54.08 4.87 22.20
C PHE A 163 -52.59 5.15 22.44
N GLU A 164 -51.75 4.46 21.68
CA GLU A 164 -50.32 4.75 21.58
C GLU A 164 -50.00 4.94 20.10
N GLY A 165 -49.50 6.13 19.75
CA GLY A 165 -49.10 6.49 18.40
C GLY A 165 -47.65 6.96 18.35
N ALA A 166 -47.00 6.77 17.22
CA ALA A 166 -45.72 7.39 16.94
C ALA A 166 -45.66 7.91 15.52
N ASP A 167 -44.99 9.03 15.38
CA ASP A 167 -44.57 9.57 14.11
C ASP A 167 -43.08 9.23 13.91
N LEU A 168 -42.83 8.36 12.93
CA LEU A 168 -41.53 7.73 12.76
C LEU A 168 -40.66 8.47 11.75
N TYR A 169 -39.77 9.31 12.27
CA TYR A 169 -38.71 9.94 11.50
C TYR A 169 -37.45 9.08 11.44
N VAL A 170 -37.56 7.91 10.83
CA VAL A 170 -36.40 7.02 10.73
C VAL A 170 -35.42 7.59 9.70
N ASN A 171 -34.36 8.23 10.19
CA ASN A 171 -33.23 8.80 9.43
C ASN A 171 -33.58 9.98 8.50
N GLY A 172 -34.40 10.92 8.96
CA GLY A 172 -34.57 12.22 8.29
C GLY A 172 -35.60 12.24 7.15
N ASN A 173 -36.44 11.21 7.05
CA ASN A 173 -37.43 11.05 5.99
C ASN A 173 -38.78 10.62 6.57
N ASP A 174 -39.85 11.23 6.10
CA ASP A 174 -41.26 11.03 6.51
C ASP A 174 -42.00 10.00 5.61
N ASN A 175 -41.39 9.60 4.48
CA ASN A 175 -42.11 8.83 3.47
C ASN A 175 -42.24 7.33 3.82
N GLY A 176 -43.46 6.89 4.19
CA GLY A 176 -43.83 5.49 4.46
C GLY A 176 -45.06 5.01 3.68
N THR A 177 -45.28 3.69 3.58
CA THR A 177 -46.49 3.11 3.00
C THR A 177 -47.35 2.45 4.08
N GLY A 178 -48.55 2.99 4.32
CA GLY A 178 -49.53 2.44 5.26
C GLY A 178 -50.52 1.47 4.60
N THR A 179 -50.92 0.44 5.33
CA THR A 179 -52.09 -0.42 4.99
C THR A 179 -52.93 -0.64 6.24
N SER A 180 -54.26 -0.50 6.12
CA SER A 180 -55.18 -0.95 7.17
C SER A 180 -55.35 -2.47 7.09
N SER A 181 -55.28 -3.13 8.25
CA SER A 181 -55.57 -4.56 8.36
C SER A 181 -56.42 -4.79 9.60
N GLY A 182 -57.67 -5.21 9.42
CA GLY A 182 -58.56 -5.62 10.52
C GLY A 182 -58.17 -6.95 11.18
N SER A 183 -57.00 -7.50 10.86
CA SER A 183 -56.44 -8.71 11.49
C SER A 183 -55.18 -8.33 12.27
N GLN A 184 -55.10 -8.73 13.54
CA GLN A 184 -53.99 -8.48 14.45
C GLN A 184 -52.73 -9.30 14.07
N PRO A 185 -51.63 -8.69 13.59
CA PRO A 185 -50.35 -9.39 13.49
C PRO A 185 -49.61 -9.47 14.83
N ASN A 186 -48.99 -10.62 15.14
CA ASN A 186 -48.06 -10.77 16.28
C ASN A 186 -46.75 -9.95 16.14
N ARG A 187 -46.51 -9.38 14.96
CA ARG A 187 -45.38 -8.50 14.65
C ARG A 187 -45.80 -7.54 13.55
N MET A 188 -45.91 -6.26 13.87
CA MET A 188 -46.32 -5.22 12.94
C MET A 188 -45.09 -4.60 12.30
N ILE A 189 -44.68 -5.07 11.12
CA ILE A 189 -43.59 -4.39 10.40
C ILE A 189 -44.06 -2.97 10.06
N GLY A 190 -43.39 -1.98 10.65
CA GLY A 190 -43.58 -0.57 10.38
C GLY A 190 -42.72 -0.05 9.24
N SER A 191 -42.76 1.28 9.08
CA SER A 191 -42.05 2.03 8.05
C SER A 191 -40.61 1.54 7.83
N VAL A 192 -40.28 1.37 6.54
CA VAL A 192 -38.93 1.02 6.07
C VAL A 192 -38.38 2.27 5.40
N ALA A 193 -37.30 2.80 5.94
CA ALA A 193 -36.63 3.94 5.33
C ALA A 193 -35.99 3.55 3.99
N SER A 194 -35.77 4.53 3.11
CA SER A 194 -35.09 4.37 1.83
C SER A 194 -33.63 3.90 1.97
N ASP A 195 -33.09 3.95 3.19
CA ASP A 195 -31.77 3.49 3.57
C ASP A 195 -31.76 2.06 4.15
N GLY A 196 -32.92 1.44 4.29
CA GLY A 196 -33.11 0.06 4.74
C GLY A 196 -33.25 -0.14 6.25
N SER A 197 -33.25 0.93 7.05
CA SER A 197 -33.62 0.85 8.47
C SER A 197 -35.12 0.63 8.66
N VAL A 198 -35.49 -0.06 9.74
CA VAL A 198 -36.87 -0.51 9.99
C VAL A 198 -37.21 -0.34 11.46
N ALA A 199 -38.39 0.23 11.74
CA ALA A 199 -39.01 0.20 13.05
C ALA A 199 -40.26 -0.69 13.01
N TYR A 200 -40.51 -1.45 14.07
CA TYR A 200 -41.70 -2.28 14.15
C TYR A 200 -42.18 -2.46 15.59
N LEU A 201 -43.49 -2.61 15.75
CA LEU A 201 -44.17 -2.80 17.03
C LEU A 201 -44.50 -4.27 17.25
N VAL A 202 -44.38 -4.71 18.50
CA VAL A 202 -44.86 -6.02 18.95
C VAL A 202 -45.68 -5.82 20.22
N GLU A 203 -46.89 -6.35 20.21
CA GLU A 203 -47.75 -6.43 21.37
C GLU A 203 -47.27 -7.52 22.35
N GLN A 204 -47.34 -7.22 23.65
CA GLN A 204 -47.16 -8.24 24.67
C GLN A 204 -48.51 -8.95 24.94
N ALA A 205 -48.50 -10.28 24.91
CA ALA A 205 -49.67 -11.17 24.83
C ALA A 205 -50.77 -11.02 25.91
N SER A 206 -50.61 -10.16 26.91
CA SER A 206 -51.53 -10.00 28.03
C SER A 206 -52.82 -9.24 27.68
N LYS A 207 -52.86 -8.42 26.62
CA LYS A 207 -54.04 -7.64 26.20
C LYS A 207 -54.00 -7.34 24.69
N PRO A 208 -54.85 -7.98 23.86
CA PRO A 208 -54.92 -7.68 22.45
C PRO A 208 -55.61 -6.32 22.22
N TRP A 209 -54.94 -5.45 21.47
CA TRP A 209 -55.45 -4.28 20.77
C TRP A 209 -56.72 -4.56 19.97
N SER A 210 -57.61 -3.59 19.96
CA SER A 210 -58.81 -3.59 19.11
C SER A 210 -58.46 -3.27 17.66
N HIS A 211 -57.56 -2.30 17.44
CA HIS A 211 -57.25 -1.75 16.11
C HIS A 211 -55.75 -1.45 15.90
N PHE A 212 -55.30 -1.55 14.64
CA PHE A 212 -53.97 -1.16 14.15
C PHE A 212 -54.09 -0.04 13.13
N TYR A 213 -53.15 0.91 13.19
CA TYR A 213 -53.05 1.98 12.23
C TYR A 213 -51.61 2.14 11.73
N SER A 214 -51.46 2.36 10.43
CA SER A 214 -50.19 2.61 9.74
C SER A 214 -50.45 3.64 8.64
N GLY A 215 -49.72 4.76 8.65
CA GLY A 215 -49.90 5.90 7.73
C GLY A 215 -50.18 7.24 8.42
N MET A 216 -50.74 8.19 7.65
CA MET A 216 -50.91 9.59 8.07
C MET A 216 -51.90 9.74 9.23
N ASN A 217 -51.44 10.40 10.29
CA ASN A 217 -52.16 10.54 11.56
C ASN A 217 -53.23 11.65 11.54
N SER A 218 -53.22 12.56 10.56
CA SER A 218 -54.10 13.74 10.54
C SER A 218 -55.61 13.42 10.53
N GLN A 219 -56.04 12.33 9.89
CA GLN A 219 -57.46 11.93 9.84
C GLN A 219 -58.00 11.40 11.18
N PHE A 220 -57.14 10.93 12.09
CA PHE A 220 -57.54 10.51 13.43
C PHE A 220 -57.97 11.69 14.30
N TYR A 221 -57.33 12.84 14.12
CA TYR A 221 -57.63 14.03 14.91
C TYR A 221 -58.93 14.70 14.46
N GLU A 222 -59.18 14.77 13.15
CA GLU A 222 -60.38 15.41 12.61
C GLU A 222 -61.66 14.67 13.02
N THR A 223 -61.67 13.33 13.02
CA THR A 223 -62.82 12.51 13.42
C THR A 223 -63.10 12.50 14.93
N SER A 224 -62.10 12.83 15.77
CA SER A 224 -62.25 12.91 17.24
C SER A 224 -62.91 14.21 17.75
N SER A 225 -63.02 15.23 16.88
CA SER A 225 -63.53 16.56 17.21
C SER A 225 -65.06 16.70 17.07
N ASP A 226 -65.73 15.68 16.54
CA ASP A 226 -67.18 15.69 16.35
C ASP A 226 -67.86 14.64 17.24
N SER A 227 -68.52 15.12 18.29
CA SER A 227 -69.32 14.32 19.24
C SER A 227 -70.45 13.49 18.61
N SER A 228 -70.75 13.68 17.32
CA SER A 228 -71.75 12.90 16.59
C SER A 228 -71.19 11.67 15.86
N TYR A 229 -69.86 11.54 15.76
CA TYR A 229 -69.19 10.30 15.37
C TYR A 229 -68.89 9.49 16.63
N GLY A 230 -69.74 8.51 16.95
CA GLY A 230 -69.34 7.45 17.89
C GLY A 230 -68.13 6.69 17.33
N TYR A 231 -67.31 6.09 18.22
CA TYR A 231 -66.16 5.20 17.98
C TYR A 231 -65.42 5.42 16.63
N LEU A 232 -64.18 5.91 16.71
CA LEU A 232 -63.30 6.26 15.58
C LEU A 232 -63.57 5.44 14.30
N SER A 233 -63.98 6.10 13.21
CA SER A 233 -64.26 5.40 11.95
C SER A 233 -62.98 4.94 11.28
N ASP A 234 -62.97 3.71 10.74
CA ASP A 234 -61.86 3.03 10.05
C ASP A 234 -61.38 3.69 8.72
N THR A 235 -61.56 4.99 8.53
CA THR A 235 -61.31 5.66 7.24
C THR A 235 -59.97 6.40 7.26
N ILE A 236 -58.88 5.67 7.00
CA ILE A 236 -57.59 6.26 6.59
C ILE A 236 -57.59 6.33 5.06
N ASP A 237 -57.25 7.47 4.47
CA ASP A 237 -56.95 7.60 3.04
C ASP A 237 -55.60 6.92 2.73
N PRO A 238 -55.58 5.75 2.08
CA PRO A 238 -54.36 5.00 1.81
C PRO A 238 -53.49 5.65 0.73
N THR A 239 -53.92 6.77 0.14
CA THR A 239 -53.16 7.51 -0.87
C THR A 239 -52.21 8.55 -0.28
N LEU A 240 -52.35 8.89 1.01
CA LEU A 240 -51.45 9.78 1.74
C LEU A 240 -50.35 8.95 2.42
N GLN A 241 -49.10 9.19 2.03
CA GLN A 241 -47.91 8.51 2.55
C GLN A 241 -47.31 9.28 3.73
N ASP A 242 -47.19 8.62 4.88
CA ASP A 242 -46.57 9.10 6.13
C ASP A 242 -46.08 7.85 6.89
N SER A 243 -45.06 8.00 7.72
CA SER A 243 -44.40 6.95 8.48
C SER A 243 -45.01 6.67 9.86
N GLY A 244 -46.20 7.21 10.16
CA GLY A 244 -46.93 6.98 11.39
C GLY A 244 -47.36 5.52 11.65
N MET A 245 -47.41 5.14 12.93
CA MET A 245 -48.08 3.91 13.39
C MET A 245 -48.76 4.10 14.73
N ALA A 246 -49.88 3.40 14.94
CA ALA A 246 -50.57 3.43 16.20
C ALA A 246 -51.32 2.14 16.52
N VAL A 247 -51.59 1.95 17.80
CA VAL A 247 -52.37 0.85 18.35
C VAL A 247 -53.43 1.40 19.29
N GLU A 248 -54.61 0.77 19.28
CA GLU A 248 -55.73 1.16 20.13
C GLU A 248 -56.29 -0.04 20.91
N TRP A 249 -56.71 0.21 22.15
CA TRP A 249 -57.46 -0.73 22.97
C TRP A 249 -58.77 -0.11 23.45
N ASP A 250 -59.89 -0.80 23.21
CA ASP A 250 -61.17 -0.46 23.85
C ASP A 250 -61.31 -1.19 25.18
N ASP A 251 -61.72 -0.48 26.21
CA ASP A 251 -61.75 -1.04 27.56
C ASP A 251 -62.79 -0.44 28.50
N THR A 252 -63.08 -1.20 29.55
CA THR A 252 -63.83 -0.72 30.72
C THR A 252 -63.01 -1.00 31.96
N LEU A 253 -62.55 0.06 32.63
CA LEU A 253 -61.78 -0.05 33.86
C LEU A 253 -62.69 0.07 35.08
N ALA A 254 -62.81 -1.01 35.85
CA ALA A 254 -63.62 -1.05 37.06
C ALA A 254 -63.15 -0.05 38.12
N ALA A 255 -64.06 0.37 39.01
CA ALA A 255 -63.74 1.20 40.16
C ALA A 255 -62.63 0.58 41.02
N GLY A 256 -61.62 1.37 41.37
CA GLY A 256 -60.45 0.94 42.15
C GLY A 256 -59.46 0.04 41.40
N ALA A 257 -59.72 -0.31 40.14
CA ALA A 257 -58.85 -1.20 39.38
C ALA A 257 -57.68 -0.45 38.73
N THR A 258 -56.61 -1.20 38.46
CA THR A 258 -55.50 -0.76 37.62
C THR A 258 -55.34 -1.71 36.44
N LYS A 259 -55.13 -1.16 35.25
CA LYS A 259 -54.82 -1.94 34.05
C LYS A 259 -53.61 -1.37 33.34
N THR A 260 -52.77 -2.26 32.82
CA THR A 260 -51.50 -1.89 32.16
C THR A 260 -51.54 -2.26 30.69
N TYR A 261 -51.17 -1.29 29.85
CA TYR A 261 -51.00 -1.43 28.41
C TYR A 261 -49.50 -1.39 28.12
N THR A 262 -49.00 -2.22 27.20
CA THR A 262 -47.56 -2.36 26.97
C THR A 262 -47.26 -2.59 25.51
N VAL A 263 -46.34 -1.81 24.97
CA VAL A 263 -45.81 -1.94 23.62
C VAL A 263 -44.31 -2.15 23.65
N GLN A 264 -43.80 -2.91 22.69
CA GLN A 264 -42.37 -3.03 22.46
C GLN A 264 -42.01 -2.51 21.09
N TRP A 265 -41.07 -1.57 21.06
CA TRP A 265 -40.49 -1.04 19.85
C TRP A 265 -39.19 -1.77 19.53
N TYR A 266 -39.04 -2.12 18.26
CA TYR A 266 -37.86 -2.76 17.72
C TYR A 266 -37.32 -1.92 16.59
N PHE A 267 -36.03 -1.62 16.65
CA PHE A 267 -35.33 -0.84 15.65
C PHE A 267 -34.27 -1.70 14.97
N THR A 268 -34.09 -1.50 13.68
CA THR A 268 -32.98 -2.07 12.91
C THR A 268 -32.12 -0.91 12.43
N ALA A 269 -30.85 -0.91 12.83
CA ALA A 269 -29.90 0.07 12.34
C ALA A 269 -29.75 -0.03 10.81
N PRO A 270 -29.49 1.08 10.12
CA PRO A 270 -29.21 1.04 8.69
C PRO A 270 -28.04 0.08 8.40
N PRO A 271 -27.98 -0.49 7.19
CA PRO A 271 -26.85 -1.31 6.79
C PRO A 271 -25.55 -0.50 6.83
N ALA A 272 -24.43 -1.21 6.93
CA ALA A 272 -23.12 -0.57 6.82
C ALA A 272 -22.99 0.10 5.44
N PRO A 273 -22.45 1.34 5.33
CA PRO A 273 -22.36 2.01 4.05
C PRO A 273 -21.41 1.29 3.09
N ALA A 274 -21.57 1.51 1.79
CA ALA A 274 -20.62 1.03 0.80
C ALA A 274 -19.28 1.77 0.91
N ALA A 275 -18.20 1.12 0.46
CA ALA A 275 -16.85 1.67 0.53
C ALA A 275 -16.71 2.95 -0.31
N PRO A 276 -16.11 4.04 0.24
CA PRO A 276 -15.84 5.25 -0.53
C PRO A 276 -14.82 5.02 -1.64
N VAL A 277 -14.72 5.95 -2.59
CA VAL A 277 -13.78 5.84 -3.71
C VAL A 277 -12.69 6.89 -3.57
N ILE A 278 -11.43 6.47 -3.47
CA ILE A 278 -10.27 7.38 -3.51
C ILE A 278 -10.11 7.89 -4.96
N THR A 279 -10.28 9.19 -5.16
CA THR A 279 -10.34 9.80 -6.49
C THR A 279 -9.03 10.46 -6.92
N SER A 280 -8.28 11.07 -5.98
CA SER A 280 -7.06 11.80 -6.32
C SER A 280 -6.14 12.03 -5.12
N GLY A 281 -4.99 12.68 -5.36
CA GLY A 281 -4.08 13.21 -4.33
C GLY A 281 -3.27 12.17 -3.54
N ALA A 282 -3.60 10.89 -3.65
CA ALA A 282 -2.74 9.77 -3.27
C ALA A 282 -1.91 9.30 -4.49
N PRO A 283 -0.65 8.86 -4.29
CA PRO A 283 0.10 8.17 -5.34
C PRO A 283 -0.66 6.93 -5.86
N ALA A 284 -0.39 6.56 -7.11
CA ALA A 284 -1.03 5.40 -7.72
C ALA A 284 -0.62 4.10 -7.01
N GLU A 285 -1.52 3.12 -7.06
CA GLU A 285 -1.35 1.85 -6.36
C GLU A 285 -0.03 1.17 -6.76
N GLY A 286 0.80 0.86 -5.76
CA GLY A 286 2.07 0.15 -5.93
C GLY A 286 3.21 0.99 -6.53
N THR A 287 3.04 2.30 -6.70
CA THR A 287 4.12 3.16 -7.17
C THR A 287 5.12 3.51 -6.07
N THR A 288 6.36 3.79 -6.47
CA THR A 288 7.38 4.39 -5.61
C THR A 288 7.54 5.86 -5.99
N VAL A 289 7.53 6.75 -5.01
CA VAL A 289 7.63 8.20 -5.21
C VAL A 289 8.60 8.83 -4.20
N GLN A 290 9.27 9.91 -4.61
CA GLN A 290 10.11 10.70 -3.69
C GLN A 290 9.34 11.62 -2.74
N ALA A 291 8.07 11.91 -3.04
CA ALA A 291 7.28 12.87 -2.27
C ALA A 291 6.95 12.32 -0.87
N ARG A 292 7.42 12.99 0.19
CA ARG A 292 7.12 12.68 1.60
C ARG A 292 5.77 13.25 2.08
N THR A 293 4.90 13.58 1.14
CA THR A 293 3.59 14.19 1.38
C THR A 293 2.58 13.59 0.42
N ALA A 294 1.34 13.45 0.87
CA ALA A 294 0.21 13.09 0.02
C ALA A 294 -1.06 13.75 0.55
N THR A 295 -2.02 14.05 -0.33
CA THR A 295 -3.34 14.57 0.10
C THR A 295 -4.44 13.71 -0.50
N PRO A 296 -4.61 12.44 -0.08
CA PRO A 296 -5.67 11.59 -0.60
C PRO A 296 -7.04 12.28 -0.50
N ALA A 297 -7.75 12.35 -1.62
CA ALA A 297 -9.12 12.82 -1.71
C ALA A 297 -10.02 11.67 -2.15
N PHE A 298 -11.28 11.70 -1.73
CA PHE A 298 -12.24 10.65 -2.01
C PHE A 298 -13.66 11.20 -2.14
N THR A 299 -14.53 10.41 -2.76
CA THR A 299 -15.95 10.73 -2.95
C THR A 299 -16.85 9.66 -2.34
N TYR A 300 -18.10 10.04 -2.11
CA TYR A 300 -19.17 9.15 -1.69
C TYR A 300 -19.28 7.94 -2.63
N ALA A 301 -19.59 6.78 -2.05
CA ALA A 301 -19.96 5.62 -2.84
C ALA A 301 -21.33 5.89 -3.50
N PRO A 302 -21.54 5.53 -4.78
CA PRO A 302 -22.84 5.71 -5.44
C PRO A 302 -24.02 5.03 -4.72
N GLY A 303 -23.75 4.00 -3.91
CA GLY A 303 -24.77 3.29 -3.10
C GLY A 303 -25.14 3.95 -1.77
N ASN A 304 -24.51 5.09 -1.42
CA ASN A 304 -24.76 5.79 -0.15
C ASN A 304 -25.71 6.99 -0.30
N ALA A 305 -26.41 7.13 -1.44
CA ALA A 305 -27.19 8.33 -1.77
C ALA A 305 -28.28 8.68 -0.74
N ASN A 306 -28.76 7.68 0.02
CA ASN A 306 -29.79 7.84 1.05
C ASN A 306 -29.23 7.66 2.48
N LEU A 307 -27.92 7.53 2.66
CA LEU A 307 -27.30 7.32 3.97
C LEU A 307 -26.64 8.62 4.44
N SER A 308 -27.03 9.11 5.62
CA SER A 308 -26.20 10.06 6.37
C SER A 308 -24.94 9.32 6.86
N VAL A 309 -23.78 9.68 6.32
CA VAL A 309 -22.51 9.00 6.59
C VAL A 309 -21.43 9.93 7.10
N ALA A 310 -20.69 9.45 8.10
CA ALA A 310 -19.41 10.03 8.51
C ALA A 310 -18.26 9.25 7.88
N TYR A 311 -17.08 9.86 7.79
CA TYR A 311 -15.88 9.20 7.29
C TYR A 311 -14.78 9.15 8.33
N GLU A 312 -14.09 8.03 8.35
CA GLU A 312 -12.85 7.88 9.09
C GLU A 312 -11.73 7.48 8.15
N CYS A 313 -10.55 8.01 8.43
CA CYS A 313 -9.34 7.76 7.68
C CYS A 313 -8.25 7.25 8.62
N GLN A 314 -7.38 6.41 8.08
CA GLN A 314 -6.23 5.86 8.76
C GLN A 314 -5.03 5.90 7.81
N LEU A 315 -3.85 6.19 8.35
CA LEU A 315 -2.58 5.95 7.66
C LEU A 315 -1.93 4.74 8.34
N ASP A 316 -1.52 3.78 7.52
CA ASP A 316 -0.87 2.53 7.91
C ASP A 316 -1.70 1.78 8.96
N SER A 317 -1.10 1.49 10.11
CA SER A 317 -1.74 0.84 11.26
C SER A 317 -2.10 1.83 12.38
N GLY A 318 -2.13 3.14 12.09
CA GLY A 318 -2.47 4.19 13.07
C GLY A 318 -3.91 4.11 13.59
N ALA A 319 -4.35 5.03 14.44
CA ALA A 319 -5.76 5.06 14.82
C ALA A 319 -6.66 5.54 13.66
N TRP A 320 -7.88 5.02 13.57
CA TRP A 320 -8.93 5.65 12.78
C TRP A 320 -9.26 7.01 13.40
N SER A 321 -9.42 8.01 12.55
CA SER A 321 -9.80 9.35 12.96
C SER A 321 -10.77 9.94 11.95
N ALA A 322 -11.73 10.73 12.42
CA ALA A 322 -12.64 11.46 11.55
C ALA A 322 -11.88 12.22 10.45
N CYS A 323 -12.39 12.14 9.23
CA CYS A 323 -11.89 12.90 8.10
C CYS A 323 -13.06 13.36 7.24
N ASN A 324 -12.84 14.41 6.47
CA ASN A 324 -13.75 14.82 5.42
C ASN A 324 -13.27 14.24 4.08
N ASN A 325 -13.77 14.77 2.96
CA ASN A 325 -13.45 14.36 1.59
C ASN A 325 -11.94 14.41 1.20
N SER A 326 -11.04 14.81 2.10
CA SER A 326 -9.59 14.69 1.90
C SER A 326 -8.82 14.54 3.22
N ARG A 327 -7.56 14.09 3.14
CA ARG A 327 -6.64 14.11 4.28
C ARG A 327 -5.25 14.54 3.87
N SER A 328 -4.66 15.52 4.54
CA SER A 328 -3.26 15.90 4.33
C SER A 328 -2.33 15.01 5.16
N LEU A 329 -1.37 14.39 4.50
CA LEU A 329 -0.33 13.56 5.07
C LEU A 329 1.02 14.23 4.81
N THR A 330 1.82 14.42 5.86
CA THR A 330 3.14 15.06 5.79
C THR A 330 4.16 14.25 6.57
N GLY A 331 5.44 14.46 6.26
CA GLY A 331 6.54 13.81 6.99
C GLY A 331 6.57 12.29 6.83
N LEU A 332 6.11 11.76 5.69
CA LEU A 332 6.14 10.33 5.41
C LEU A 332 7.60 9.84 5.36
N ALA A 333 7.89 8.82 6.15
CA ALA A 333 9.20 8.18 6.18
C ALA A 333 9.41 7.34 4.91
N ASP A 334 10.65 6.89 4.68
CA ASP A 334 10.87 5.92 3.60
C ASP A 334 10.25 4.57 3.96
N GLY A 335 9.61 3.94 2.98
CA GLY A 335 8.90 2.69 3.17
C GLY A 335 7.50 2.68 2.56
N SER A 336 6.79 1.58 2.79
CA SER A 336 5.43 1.42 2.30
C SER A 336 4.45 2.15 3.19
N HIS A 337 3.53 2.89 2.56
CA HIS A 337 2.42 3.55 3.22
C HIS A 337 1.09 3.11 2.62
N THR A 338 0.09 2.90 3.47
CA THR A 338 -1.28 2.55 3.10
C THR A 338 -2.25 3.58 3.68
N PHE A 339 -2.88 4.37 2.82
CA PHE A 339 -4.02 5.18 3.23
C PHE A 339 -5.29 4.35 3.15
N SER A 340 -6.06 4.32 4.24
CA SER A 340 -7.35 3.63 4.30
C SER A 340 -8.45 4.64 4.66
N VAL A 341 -9.60 4.53 4.00
CA VAL A 341 -10.79 5.34 4.28
C VAL A 341 -12.03 4.45 4.29
N ARG A 342 -12.91 4.66 5.27
CA ARG A 342 -14.19 3.95 5.40
C ARG A 342 -15.30 4.92 5.77
N ALA A 343 -16.52 4.55 5.42
CA ALA A 343 -17.73 5.26 5.82
C ALA A 343 -18.37 4.60 7.04
N LEU A 344 -19.02 5.39 7.89
CA LEU A 344 -19.83 4.96 9.02
C LEU A 344 -21.25 5.45 8.78
N ASN A 345 -22.26 4.64 9.06
CA ASN A 345 -23.65 5.10 9.05
C ASN A 345 -24.00 5.89 10.33
N SER A 346 -25.24 6.37 10.43
CA SER A 346 -25.76 7.11 11.60
C SER A 346 -25.72 6.31 12.91
N ALA A 347 -25.67 4.97 12.84
CA ALA A 347 -25.50 4.10 14.00
C ALA A 347 -24.02 3.85 14.38
N GLY A 348 -23.07 4.46 13.66
CA GLY A 348 -21.63 4.24 13.86
C GLY A 348 -21.12 2.90 13.32
N VAL A 349 -21.92 2.17 12.55
CA VAL A 349 -21.50 0.91 11.93
C VAL A 349 -20.64 1.23 10.71
N ALA A 350 -19.39 0.75 10.74
CA ALA A 350 -18.42 0.96 9.67
C ALA A 350 -18.64 0.01 8.49
N GLY A 351 -18.60 0.56 7.29
CA GLY A 351 -18.52 -0.16 6.03
C GLY A 351 -17.11 -0.68 5.73
N PRO A 352 -16.94 -1.42 4.61
CA PRO A 352 -15.63 -1.80 4.11
C PRO A 352 -14.76 -0.57 3.82
N ALA A 353 -13.47 -0.70 4.11
CA ALA A 353 -12.48 0.34 3.80
C ALA A 353 -11.97 0.22 2.36
N THR A 354 -11.75 1.36 1.72
CA THR A 354 -10.96 1.46 0.50
C THR A 354 -9.54 1.87 0.85
N THR A 355 -8.58 1.20 0.22
CA THR A 355 -7.15 1.42 0.51
C THR A 355 -6.40 1.91 -0.72
N ARG A 356 -5.34 2.69 -0.49
CA ARG A 356 -4.32 3.03 -1.49
C ARG A 356 -2.94 2.79 -0.90
N THR A 357 -2.13 2.00 -1.58
CA THR A 357 -0.77 1.66 -1.13
C THR A 357 0.28 2.23 -2.07
N TRP A 358 1.31 2.86 -1.52
CA TRP A 358 2.49 3.31 -2.27
C TRP A 358 3.76 3.15 -1.43
N THR A 359 4.91 3.36 -2.05
CA THR A 359 6.21 3.41 -1.35
C THR A 359 6.77 4.82 -1.45
N VAL A 360 7.19 5.38 -0.34
CA VAL A 360 7.99 6.60 -0.30
C VAL A 360 9.46 6.19 -0.29
N ASP A 361 10.22 6.78 -1.19
CA ASP A 361 11.67 6.67 -1.24
C ASP A 361 12.25 8.04 -1.50
N GLY A 362 12.61 8.75 -0.44
CA GLY A 362 13.26 10.06 -0.53
C GLY A 362 14.78 9.99 -0.45
N THR A 363 15.39 8.81 -0.66
CA THR A 363 16.84 8.63 -0.56
C THR A 363 17.47 8.72 -1.95
N ALA A 364 18.29 9.75 -2.17
CA ALA A 364 18.99 9.91 -3.43
C ALA A 364 20.08 8.83 -3.63
N PRO A 365 20.27 8.34 -4.87
CA PRO A 365 21.35 7.42 -5.18
C PRO A 365 22.70 8.13 -5.09
N GLY A 366 23.77 7.37 -4.82
CA GLY A 366 25.13 7.88 -4.89
C GLY A 366 25.58 8.24 -6.32
N ALA A 367 26.84 8.60 -6.48
CA ALA A 367 27.41 8.88 -7.79
C ALA A 367 27.50 7.60 -8.67
N PRO A 368 27.24 7.68 -9.98
CA PRO A 368 27.57 6.60 -10.91
C PRO A 368 29.08 6.28 -10.89
N THR A 369 29.43 5.02 -11.15
CA THR A 369 30.83 4.60 -11.30
C THR A 369 31.21 4.57 -12.77
N ILE A 370 32.24 5.32 -13.16
CA ILE A 370 32.84 5.22 -14.50
C ILE A 370 33.78 4.01 -14.54
N GLY A 371 33.51 3.07 -15.44
CA GLY A 371 34.31 1.87 -15.68
C GLY A 371 35.38 2.11 -16.74
N SER A 372 35.11 1.69 -17.97
CA SER A 372 35.98 1.92 -19.13
C SER A 372 35.99 3.40 -19.49
N LYS A 373 37.18 3.93 -19.82
CA LYS A 373 37.42 5.31 -20.22
C LYS A 373 38.69 5.41 -21.08
N PRO A 374 38.88 6.48 -21.88
CA PRO A 374 40.11 6.70 -22.64
C PRO A 374 41.34 6.75 -21.74
N ALA A 375 42.53 6.52 -22.29
CA ALA A 375 43.76 6.88 -21.60
C ALA A 375 43.79 8.40 -21.32
N VAL A 376 44.52 8.81 -20.27
CA VAL A 376 44.64 10.25 -19.91
C VAL A 376 45.19 11.09 -21.06
N SER A 377 45.99 10.48 -21.93
CA SER A 377 46.46 11.06 -23.18
C SER A 377 46.39 10.02 -24.30
N THR A 378 45.92 10.42 -25.49
CA THR A 378 45.69 9.52 -26.63
C THR A 378 45.79 10.26 -27.95
N SER A 379 46.13 9.54 -29.03
CA SER A 379 46.02 10.06 -30.41
C SER A 379 44.67 9.72 -31.07
N ALA A 380 43.85 8.91 -30.41
CA ALA A 380 42.54 8.53 -30.94
C ALA A 380 41.54 9.68 -30.81
N ASN A 381 40.91 10.06 -31.93
CA ASN A 381 39.82 11.04 -31.98
C ASN A 381 38.45 10.47 -31.54
N THR A 382 38.47 9.39 -30.76
CA THR A 382 37.30 8.70 -30.24
C THR A 382 37.46 8.46 -28.74
N ALA A 383 36.35 8.44 -28.02
CA ALA A 383 36.34 8.16 -26.58
C ALA A 383 35.17 7.24 -26.22
N ASN A 384 35.48 6.11 -25.58
CA ASN A 384 34.48 5.13 -25.16
C ASN A 384 34.37 5.12 -23.64
N PHE A 385 33.15 5.27 -23.13
CA PHE A 385 32.87 5.21 -21.70
C PHE A 385 31.87 4.10 -21.39
N THR A 386 32.15 3.34 -20.33
CA THR A 386 31.13 2.56 -19.63
C THR A 386 30.94 3.12 -18.24
N PHE A 387 29.71 3.10 -17.76
CA PHE A 387 29.38 3.47 -16.39
C PHE A 387 28.23 2.60 -15.87
N THR A 388 28.18 2.46 -14.55
CA THR A 388 27.13 1.74 -13.83
C THR A 388 26.59 2.60 -12.71
N GLY A 389 25.36 2.31 -12.30
CA GLY A 389 24.67 3.03 -11.23
C GLY A 389 23.63 2.14 -10.58
N GLU A 390 22.68 2.76 -9.89
CA GLU A 390 21.61 2.03 -9.22
C GLU A 390 20.71 1.31 -10.23
N ALA A 391 20.18 0.15 -9.83
CA ALA A 391 19.30 -0.64 -10.67
C ALA A 391 17.99 0.10 -10.95
N GLY A 392 17.69 0.35 -12.23
CA GLY A 392 16.48 1.08 -12.65
C GLY A 392 16.66 2.59 -12.69
N ALA A 393 17.84 3.11 -12.33
CA ALA A 393 18.16 4.52 -12.49
C ALA A 393 18.30 4.91 -13.97
N THR A 394 18.05 6.19 -14.24
CA THR A 394 18.30 6.85 -15.53
C THR A 394 19.54 7.72 -15.44
N PHE A 395 20.30 7.84 -16.53
CA PHE A 395 21.56 8.59 -16.55
C PHE A 395 21.45 9.85 -17.40
N ARG A 396 22.17 10.90 -16.96
CA ARG A 396 22.43 12.08 -17.78
C ARG A 396 23.93 12.35 -17.84
N CYS A 397 24.42 12.65 -19.04
CA CYS A 397 25.83 12.88 -19.33
C CYS A 397 26.06 14.31 -19.81
N SER A 398 27.23 14.86 -19.48
CA SER A 398 27.75 16.14 -19.95
C SER A 398 29.14 15.90 -20.54
N PHE A 399 29.40 16.54 -21.68
CA PHE A 399 30.66 16.48 -22.40
C PHE A 399 31.17 17.90 -22.62
N ASP A 400 32.43 18.18 -22.26
CA ASP A 400 33.05 19.51 -22.40
C ASP A 400 32.23 20.66 -21.81
N GLY A 401 31.59 20.41 -20.66
CA GLY A 401 30.74 21.38 -19.97
C GLY A 401 29.37 21.63 -20.63
N SER A 402 29.01 20.87 -21.68
CA SER A 402 27.68 20.97 -22.30
C SER A 402 26.55 20.60 -21.32
N PRO A 403 25.32 21.10 -21.52
CA PRO A 403 24.19 20.74 -20.67
C PRO A 403 23.97 19.23 -20.58
N PHE A 404 23.62 18.75 -19.39
CA PHE A 404 23.34 17.33 -19.18
C PHE A 404 22.21 16.83 -20.08
N THR A 405 22.44 15.78 -20.85
CA THR A 405 21.43 15.13 -21.71
C THR A 405 21.29 13.66 -21.33
N THR A 406 20.14 13.05 -21.62
CA THR A 406 19.91 11.62 -21.34
C THR A 406 20.91 10.77 -22.11
N CYS A 407 21.53 9.81 -21.44
CA CYS A 407 22.52 8.92 -22.02
C CYS A 407 22.38 7.50 -21.47
N SER A 408 23.06 6.56 -22.11
CA SER A 408 23.12 5.15 -21.70
C SER A 408 24.55 4.64 -21.80
N SER A 409 24.88 3.64 -21.00
CA SER A 409 26.18 2.96 -21.01
C SER A 409 26.08 1.70 -21.89
N PRO A 410 27.03 1.43 -22.80
CA PRO A 410 28.19 2.26 -23.15
C PRO A 410 27.82 3.52 -23.97
N ILE A 411 28.66 4.55 -23.90
CA ILE A 411 28.63 5.72 -24.78
C ILE A 411 29.94 5.84 -25.56
N ASN A 412 29.84 6.11 -26.86
CA ASN A 412 30.99 6.30 -27.75
C ASN A 412 30.92 7.70 -28.37
N LEU A 413 31.99 8.47 -28.20
CA LEU A 413 32.18 9.79 -28.78
C LEU A 413 33.17 9.67 -29.94
N ALA A 414 32.94 10.39 -31.03
CA ALA A 414 33.77 10.36 -32.23
C ALA A 414 33.92 11.76 -32.83
N GLY A 415 34.94 11.94 -33.66
CA GLY A 415 35.22 13.23 -34.31
C GLY A 415 35.71 14.29 -33.33
N LEU A 416 36.39 13.85 -32.26
CA LEU A 416 36.94 14.75 -31.26
C LEU A 416 38.21 15.43 -31.80
N THR A 417 38.37 16.71 -31.51
CA THR A 417 39.54 17.51 -31.93
C THR A 417 40.70 17.33 -30.97
N ASP A 418 41.90 17.75 -31.35
CA ASP A 418 43.01 17.84 -30.40
C ASP A 418 42.68 18.85 -29.28
N GLY A 419 43.13 18.55 -28.06
CA GLY A 419 42.89 19.35 -26.87
C GLY A 419 42.40 18.54 -25.67
N SER A 420 42.08 19.27 -24.59
CA SER A 420 41.52 18.69 -23.36
C SER A 420 40.02 18.51 -23.49
N HIS A 421 39.54 17.32 -23.11
CA HIS A 421 38.14 16.97 -23.06
C HIS A 421 37.72 16.50 -21.67
N THR A 422 36.43 16.65 -21.36
CA THR A 422 35.85 16.27 -20.07
C THR A 422 34.54 15.50 -20.24
N PHE A 423 34.35 14.49 -19.37
CA PHE A 423 33.12 13.71 -19.31
C PHE A 423 32.60 13.68 -17.87
N ALA A 424 31.32 13.97 -17.68
CA ALA A 424 30.65 13.90 -16.40
C ALA A 424 29.31 13.17 -16.53
N VAL A 425 28.95 12.38 -15.52
CA VAL A 425 27.71 11.59 -15.52
C VAL A 425 27.04 11.65 -14.15
N LYS A 426 25.72 11.78 -14.14
CA LYS A 426 24.87 11.68 -12.95
C LYS A 426 23.68 10.75 -13.21
N GLN A 427 23.04 10.30 -12.14
CA GLN A 427 21.87 9.43 -12.22
C GLN A 427 20.68 9.97 -11.43
N THR A 428 19.50 9.51 -11.80
CA THR A 428 18.23 9.70 -11.07
C THR A 428 17.62 8.32 -10.87
N ASP A 429 17.25 7.96 -9.64
CA ASP A 429 16.68 6.64 -9.34
C ASP A 429 15.25 6.48 -9.90
N ALA A 430 14.63 5.34 -9.58
CA ALA A 430 13.27 5.03 -10.03
C ALA A 430 12.17 5.84 -9.32
N ALA A 431 12.42 6.36 -8.11
CA ALA A 431 11.50 7.20 -7.33
C ALA A 431 11.55 8.67 -7.76
N GLY A 432 12.57 9.04 -8.53
CA GLY A 432 12.82 10.38 -9.07
C GLY A 432 13.90 11.16 -8.31
N ASN A 433 14.58 10.57 -7.32
CA ASN A 433 15.61 11.28 -6.57
C ASN A 433 16.86 11.48 -7.42
N ALA A 434 17.35 12.71 -7.48
CA ALA A 434 18.57 13.06 -8.20
C ALA A 434 19.81 12.72 -7.37
N GLY A 435 20.67 11.86 -7.90
CA GLY A 435 21.92 11.47 -7.26
C GLY A 435 23.04 12.51 -7.40
N THR A 436 24.14 12.25 -6.69
CA THR A 436 25.36 13.06 -6.79
C THR A 436 26.06 12.87 -8.13
N LEU A 437 26.82 13.88 -8.55
CA LEU A 437 27.63 13.81 -9.76
C LEU A 437 28.82 12.85 -9.54
N ALA A 438 29.15 12.04 -10.55
CA ALA A 438 30.42 11.31 -10.57
C ALA A 438 31.60 12.24 -10.78
N ASP A 439 32.77 11.87 -10.26
CA ASP A 439 34.00 12.61 -10.53
C ASP A 439 34.20 12.75 -12.05
N SER A 440 34.37 13.99 -12.51
CA SER A 440 34.57 14.27 -13.93
C SER A 440 35.88 13.65 -14.40
N TYR A 441 35.86 13.01 -15.57
CA TYR A 441 37.06 12.48 -16.18
C TYR A 441 37.59 13.43 -17.26
N THR A 442 38.87 13.79 -17.16
CA THR A 442 39.57 14.63 -18.13
C THR A 442 40.60 13.80 -18.89
N TRP A 443 40.66 13.98 -20.21
CA TRP A 443 41.70 13.40 -21.06
C TRP A 443 42.14 14.39 -22.13
N VAL A 444 43.31 14.16 -22.71
CA VAL A 444 43.87 14.96 -23.80
C VAL A 444 43.93 14.14 -25.07
N ILE A 445 43.47 14.72 -26.17
CA ILE A 445 43.69 14.21 -27.51
C ILE A 445 44.82 15.01 -28.14
N ASP A 446 45.82 14.31 -28.64
CA ASP A 446 46.96 14.87 -29.36
C ASP A 446 47.28 13.96 -30.55
N SER A 447 46.83 14.38 -31.73
CA SER A 447 47.01 13.63 -32.98
C SER A 447 48.47 13.64 -33.47
N ALA A 448 49.34 14.49 -32.92
CA ALA A 448 50.75 14.57 -33.26
C ALA A 448 51.55 13.43 -32.62
N VAL A 449 51.31 12.19 -33.10
CA VAL A 449 52.03 11.00 -32.65
C VAL A 449 53.53 11.18 -32.93
N PRO A 450 54.40 11.10 -31.90
CA PRO A 450 55.83 11.18 -32.11
C PRO A 450 56.35 10.10 -33.09
N ALA A 451 57.18 10.53 -34.03
CA ALA A 451 57.95 9.60 -34.86
C ALA A 451 58.93 8.79 -34.01
N ALA A 452 59.32 7.62 -34.52
CA ALA A 452 60.39 6.83 -33.93
C ALA A 452 61.69 7.66 -33.87
N PRO A 453 62.57 7.41 -32.88
CA PRO A 453 63.85 8.13 -32.82
C PRO A 453 64.67 7.90 -34.09
N GLY A 454 65.35 8.94 -34.57
CA GLY A 454 66.22 8.86 -35.74
C GLY A 454 67.57 8.23 -35.40
N ASN A 455 68.33 7.82 -36.42
CA ASN A 455 69.73 7.41 -36.31
C ASN A 455 70.01 6.39 -35.17
N VAL A 456 69.13 5.41 -34.97
CA VAL A 456 69.32 4.35 -33.98
C VAL A 456 70.50 3.48 -34.42
N SER A 457 71.56 3.41 -33.61
CA SER A 457 72.71 2.55 -33.90
C SER A 457 72.40 1.08 -33.62
N THR A 458 73.10 0.20 -34.33
CA THR A 458 73.06 -1.24 -34.09
C THR A 458 74.40 -1.68 -33.53
N PRO A 459 74.45 -2.14 -32.26
CA PRO A 459 75.67 -2.76 -31.74
C PRO A 459 76.10 -3.93 -32.63
N ALA A 460 77.40 -4.07 -32.86
CA ALA A 460 77.93 -5.19 -33.64
C ALA A 460 77.90 -6.49 -32.82
N ASP A 461 77.67 -7.62 -33.50
CA ASP A 461 77.76 -8.92 -32.85
C ASP A 461 79.18 -9.20 -32.37
N SER A 462 79.36 -9.35 -31.05
CA SER A 462 80.68 -9.46 -30.40
C SER A 462 80.62 -10.35 -29.16
N GLU A 463 81.77 -10.67 -28.58
CA GLU A 463 81.87 -11.38 -27.30
C GLU A 463 81.69 -10.44 -26.08
N SER A 464 81.49 -9.13 -26.32
CA SER A 464 81.26 -8.16 -25.24
C SER A 464 79.88 -8.36 -24.61
N THR A 465 79.81 -8.45 -23.29
CA THR A 465 78.56 -8.46 -22.51
C THR A 465 78.01 -7.05 -22.26
N ASN A 466 78.64 -6.03 -22.83
CA ASN A 466 78.19 -4.64 -22.79
C ASN A 466 77.89 -4.15 -24.21
N ALA A 467 76.82 -3.35 -24.36
CA ALA A 467 76.48 -2.70 -25.61
C ALA A 467 76.05 -1.25 -25.39
N THR A 468 76.35 -0.38 -26.35
CA THR A 468 75.95 1.03 -26.36
C THR A 468 75.09 1.30 -27.58
N VAL A 469 73.90 1.85 -27.37
CA VAL A 469 72.97 2.26 -28.42
C VAL A 469 72.83 3.78 -28.39
N THR A 470 73.11 4.44 -29.51
CA THR A 470 72.86 5.87 -29.70
C THR A 470 71.63 6.05 -30.57
N PHE A 471 70.87 7.12 -30.32
CA PHE A 471 69.78 7.55 -31.17
C PHE A 471 69.63 9.08 -31.14
N THR A 472 68.87 9.64 -32.07
CA THR A 472 68.46 11.05 -32.10
C THR A 472 67.01 11.16 -31.62
N PRO A 473 66.73 11.77 -30.46
CA PRO A 473 65.36 11.99 -29.99
C PRO A 473 64.56 12.86 -30.96
N ALA A 474 63.24 12.66 -31.01
CA ALA A 474 62.36 13.59 -31.71
C ALA A 474 62.21 14.89 -30.91
N ASN A 475 62.10 16.03 -31.61
CA ASN A 475 62.00 17.35 -30.95
C ASN A 475 60.81 17.43 -29.99
N GLY A 476 61.05 17.93 -28.78
CA GLY A 476 59.99 18.14 -27.78
C GLY A 476 59.42 16.85 -27.18
N THR A 477 60.13 15.73 -27.28
CA THR A 477 59.70 14.43 -26.76
C THR A 477 60.64 13.91 -25.68
N THR A 478 60.15 12.99 -24.85
CA THR A 478 60.98 12.15 -23.96
C THR A 478 61.07 10.74 -24.52
N ALA A 479 62.09 9.97 -24.13
CA ALA A 479 62.28 8.62 -24.64
C ALA A 479 62.17 7.57 -23.51
N GLU A 480 61.56 6.44 -23.84
CA GLU A 480 61.60 5.24 -23.02
C GLU A 480 62.22 4.09 -23.80
N CYS A 481 62.96 3.24 -23.09
CA CYS A 481 63.65 2.09 -23.62
C CYS A 481 63.19 0.80 -22.92
N SER A 482 63.14 -0.30 -23.66
CA SER A 482 62.83 -1.65 -23.16
C SER A 482 63.85 -2.63 -23.73
N LEU A 483 64.69 -3.20 -22.87
CA LEU A 483 65.65 -4.25 -23.20
C LEU A 483 64.96 -5.61 -23.13
N ASP A 484 65.06 -6.41 -24.19
CA ASP A 484 64.57 -7.80 -24.26
C ASP A 484 63.10 -7.98 -23.86
N ASN A 485 62.26 -7.02 -24.26
CA ASN A 485 60.84 -6.93 -23.89
C ASN A 485 60.58 -6.75 -22.38
N GLY A 486 61.57 -6.28 -21.63
CA GLY A 486 61.43 -5.85 -20.25
C GLY A 486 60.56 -4.59 -20.10
N THR A 487 60.42 -4.11 -18.87
CA THR A 487 59.64 -2.91 -18.56
C THR A 487 60.22 -1.68 -19.27
N TRP A 488 59.34 -0.81 -19.77
CA TRP A 488 59.74 0.48 -20.31
C TRP A 488 60.28 1.37 -19.20
N THR A 489 61.49 1.90 -19.39
CA THR A 489 62.13 2.82 -18.47
C THR A 489 62.59 4.06 -19.22
N ALA A 490 62.49 5.23 -18.60
CA ALA A 490 63.02 6.46 -19.16
C ALA A 490 64.50 6.31 -19.54
N CYS A 491 64.87 6.78 -20.72
CA CYS A 491 66.23 6.69 -21.22
C CYS A 491 66.64 7.93 -22.02
N SER A 492 67.95 8.11 -22.19
CA SER A 492 68.56 9.13 -23.03
C SER A 492 69.63 8.51 -23.92
N SER A 493 69.98 9.18 -25.02
CA SER A 493 71.08 8.77 -25.89
C SER A 493 72.40 9.33 -25.35
N PRO A 494 73.46 8.52 -25.18
CA PRO A 494 73.55 7.07 -25.43
C PRO A 494 72.94 6.21 -24.30
N VAL A 495 72.35 5.07 -24.69
CA VAL A 495 71.89 4.01 -23.78
C VAL A 495 73.01 2.99 -23.61
N ASN A 496 73.48 2.81 -22.38
CA ASN A 496 74.49 1.80 -22.05
C ASN A 496 73.83 0.62 -21.34
N VAL A 497 73.93 -0.57 -21.92
CA VAL A 497 73.47 -1.83 -21.32
C VAL A 497 74.68 -2.71 -21.00
N THR A 498 74.67 -3.31 -19.81
CA THR A 498 75.80 -4.09 -19.29
C THR A 498 75.33 -5.42 -18.72
N GLY A 499 76.23 -6.40 -18.66
CA GLY A 499 75.94 -7.72 -18.08
C GLY A 499 74.98 -8.58 -18.90
N LEU A 500 75.00 -8.42 -20.23
CA LEU A 500 74.21 -9.23 -21.15
C LEU A 500 74.71 -10.68 -21.18
N ALA A 501 73.78 -11.64 -21.24
CA ALA A 501 74.11 -13.05 -21.41
C ALA A 501 74.57 -13.35 -22.86
N VAL A 502 75.14 -14.53 -23.10
CA VAL A 502 75.36 -15.00 -24.48
C VAL A 502 74.01 -15.24 -25.14
N GLY A 503 73.80 -14.68 -26.33
CA GLY A 503 72.54 -14.81 -27.06
C GLY A 503 72.11 -13.54 -27.77
N ALA A 504 70.91 -13.58 -28.35
CA ALA A 504 70.30 -12.45 -29.04
C ALA A 504 69.66 -11.48 -28.04
N HIS A 505 69.92 -10.20 -28.25
CA HIS A 505 69.36 -9.10 -27.47
C HIS A 505 68.69 -8.07 -28.39
N SER A 506 67.69 -7.38 -27.85
CA SER A 506 66.98 -6.32 -28.54
C SER A 506 66.71 -5.14 -27.62
N LEU A 507 66.92 -3.93 -28.13
CA LEU A 507 66.51 -2.70 -27.46
C LEU A 507 65.38 -2.05 -28.27
N LYS A 508 64.22 -1.90 -27.64
CA LYS A 508 63.09 -1.14 -28.16
C LYS A 508 63.13 0.26 -27.58
N ILE A 509 62.92 1.28 -28.41
CA ILE A 509 62.95 2.68 -28.02
C ILE A 509 61.69 3.35 -28.56
N ARG A 510 60.95 4.07 -27.72
CA ARG A 510 59.77 4.84 -28.12
C ARG A 510 59.87 6.29 -27.65
N GLN A 511 59.30 7.22 -28.40
CA GLN A 511 59.21 8.63 -28.02
C GLN A 511 57.83 8.90 -27.38
N ILE A 512 57.76 9.85 -26.44
CA ILE A 512 56.54 10.28 -25.75
C ILE A 512 56.41 11.80 -25.93
N SER A 513 55.26 12.27 -26.40
CA SER A 513 55.00 13.70 -26.60
C SER A 513 54.93 14.45 -25.27
N GLY A 514 54.97 15.79 -25.31
CA GLY A 514 54.79 16.63 -24.11
C GLY A 514 53.43 16.44 -23.41
N THR A 515 52.43 15.87 -24.10
CA THR A 515 51.10 15.56 -23.57
C THR A 515 50.98 14.10 -23.11
N GLY A 516 52.00 13.25 -23.32
CA GLY A 516 52.00 11.84 -22.91
C GLY A 516 51.56 10.84 -23.99
N VAL A 517 51.39 11.26 -25.25
CA VAL A 517 51.07 10.33 -26.35
C VAL A 517 52.31 9.50 -26.71
N VAL A 518 52.15 8.18 -26.71
CA VAL A 518 53.21 7.24 -27.03
C VAL A 518 53.35 7.10 -28.55
N GLY A 519 54.55 7.40 -29.03
CA GLY A 519 54.93 7.33 -30.44
C GLY A 519 55.25 5.93 -30.94
N THR A 520 55.72 5.88 -32.18
CA THR A 520 56.16 4.63 -32.82
C THR A 520 57.47 4.11 -32.21
N VAL A 521 57.64 2.79 -32.21
CA VAL A 521 58.78 2.09 -31.59
C VAL A 521 59.86 1.81 -32.63
N ALA A 522 61.09 2.27 -32.38
CA ALA A 522 62.28 1.75 -33.06
C ALA A 522 62.81 0.52 -32.33
N THR A 523 63.34 -0.46 -33.07
CA THR A 523 63.98 -1.65 -32.48
C THR A 523 65.35 -1.85 -33.11
N THR A 524 66.34 -2.13 -32.29
CA THR A 524 67.66 -2.60 -32.73
C THR A 524 67.98 -3.92 -32.04
N SER A 525 68.80 -4.77 -32.66
CA SER A 525 69.12 -6.09 -32.15
C SER A 525 70.57 -6.47 -32.47
N TRP A 526 71.18 -7.21 -31.55
CA TRP A 526 72.56 -7.68 -31.65
C TRP A 526 72.71 -9.01 -30.93
N THR A 527 73.79 -9.73 -31.20
CA THR A 527 74.12 -11.00 -30.56
C THR A 527 75.40 -10.89 -29.75
N VAL A 528 75.33 -11.25 -28.46
CA VAL A 528 76.52 -11.53 -27.66
C VAL A 528 76.95 -12.96 -27.98
N LYS A 529 78.09 -13.08 -28.68
CA LYS A 529 78.65 -14.36 -29.11
C LYS A 529 79.29 -15.10 -27.94
N ALA A 530 79.21 -16.43 -27.99
CA ALA A 530 79.99 -17.26 -27.08
C ALA A 530 81.49 -17.02 -27.35
N PRO A 531 82.34 -17.05 -26.31
CA PRO A 531 83.78 -17.09 -26.50
C PRO A 531 84.16 -18.26 -27.42
N PRO A 532 85.12 -18.11 -28.34
CA PRO A 532 85.57 -19.19 -29.21
C PRO A 532 85.98 -20.39 -28.35
N ALA A 533 85.50 -21.57 -28.75
CA ALA A 533 85.84 -22.81 -28.06
C ALA A 533 87.37 -22.94 -27.97
N PRO A 534 87.93 -23.34 -26.81
CA PRO A 534 89.36 -23.59 -26.70
C PRO A 534 89.80 -24.59 -27.78
N PRO A 535 90.98 -24.41 -28.42
CA PRO A 535 91.45 -25.35 -29.43
C PRO A 535 91.56 -26.76 -28.82
N THR A 536 90.81 -27.70 -29.37
CA THR A 536 90.85 -29.11 -28.96
C THR A 536 92.15 -29.74 -29.45
N THR A 537 93.09 -30.00 -28.54
CA THR A 537 94.25 -30.86 -28.78
C THR A 537 93.80 -32.31 -28.95
N GLY A 538 94.05 -32.90 -30.12
CA GLY A 538 93.81 -34.31 -30.39
C GLY A 538 94.88 -35.24 -29.81
N THR A 539 94.44 -36.36 -29.24
CA THR A 539 95.17 -37.65 -29.18
C THR A 539 94.12 -38.77 -29.28
N GLY A 540 94.41 -39.80 -30.09
CA GLY A 540 93.44 -40.79 -30.56
C GLY A 540 93.42 -42.13 -29.83
N GLY A 541 92.57 -43.04 -30.36
CA GLY A 541 92.49 -44.49 -30.10
C GLY A 541 91.32 -44.90 -29.19
N GLU A 542 90.14 -45.20 -29.75
CA GLU A 542 89.57 -46.57 -29.99
C GLU A 542 88.90 -47.13 -28.71
N ASP A 543 87.58 -47.37 -28.66
CA ASP A 543 86.88 -48.45 -29.35
C ASP A 543 85.35 -48.21 -29.36
N THR A 544 84.65 -48.66 -30.41
CA THR A 544 83.17 -48.64 -30.58
C THR A 544 82.67 -50.09 -30.68
N PRO A 545 81.46 -50.44 -30.20
CA PRO A 545 80.27 -50.42 -31.09
C PRO A 545 78.95 -50.14 -30.30
N ALA A 546 77.79 -49.80 -30.84
CA ALA A 546 77.23 -49.89 -32.17
C ALA A 546 76.12 -48.83 -32.33
N THR A 547 76.09 -48.24 -33.53
CA THR A 547 75.00 -47.56 -34.25
C THR A 547 73.97 -48.60 -34.79
N PRO A 548 73.05 -48.33 -35.74
CA PRO A 548 72.13 -47.20 -36.11
C PRO A 548 70.72 -47.80 -36.47
N PRO A 549 69.81 -47.24 -37.33
CA PRO A 549 69.76 -45.95 -38.06
C PRO A 549 68.46 -45.12 -37.83
N THR A 550 68.39 -43.78 -38.00
CA THR A 550 68.42 -42.93 -39.23
C THR A 550 67.34 -43.37 -40.26
N PRO A 551 66.72 -42.49 -41.10
CA PRO A 551 67.17 -41.15 -41.50
C PRO A 551 66.08 -40.07 -41.86
N THR A 552 66.56 -38.83 -42.08
CA THR A 552 66.26 -37.84 -43.18
C THR A 552 64.79 -37.54 -43.58
N ASP A 553 64.38 -36.41 -44.14
CA ASP A 553 64.99 -35.26 -44.82
C ASP A 553 63.91 -34.16 -44.93
N ASP A 554 64.31 -33.03 -45.51
CA ASP A 554 63.48 -32.10 -46.30
C ASP A 554 62.61 -31.04 -45.59
N ALA A 555 63.02 -29.78 -45.80
CA ALA A 555 62.12 -28.65 -45.99
C ALA A 555 61.59 -28.64 -47.46
N PRO A 556 60.62 -27.80 -47.87
CA PRO A 556 59.55 -27.10 -47.16
C PRO A 556 58.14 -27.42 -47.77
N VAL A 557 57.06 -27.26 -47.01
CA VAL A 557 55.70 -27.17 -47.57
C VAL A 557 54.95 -26.00 -46.92
N VAL A 558 54.43 -25.12 -47.76
CA VAL A 558 53.43 -24.09 -47.43
C VAL A 558 52.12 -24.81 -47.14
N ASP A 559 51.58 -24.68 -45.92
CA ASP A 559 50.19 -25.02 -45.61
C ASP A 559 49.47 -23.77 -45.09
N ASP A 560 48.57 -23.27 -45.92
CA ASP A 560 47.54 -22.30 -45.60
C ASP A 560 46.52 -22.94 -44.65
N THR A 561 46.77 -22.88 -43.34
CA THR A 561 45.70 -23.06 -42.34
C THR A 561 45.65 -21.89 -41.35
N PRO A 562 44.50 -21.20 -41.23
CA PRO A 562 44.38 -20.05 -40.33
C PRO A 562 44.50 -20.52 -38.87
N PRO A 563 45.11 -19.73 -37.97
CA PRO A 563 45.17 -20.10 -36.56
C PRO A 563 43.75 -20.26 -36.03
N ALA A 564 43.48 -21.43 -35.47
CA ALA A 564 42.22 -21.73 -34.81
C ALA A 564 41.95 -20.69 -33.73
N LYS A 565 40.77 -20.07 -33.81
CA LYS A 565 40.17 -19.19 -32.81
C LYS A 565 40.33 -19.81 -31.41
N PRO A 566 40.66 -19.03 -30.36
CA PRO A 566 40.74 -19.56 -29.00
C PRO A 566 39.36 -20.10 -28.58
N THR A 567 39.26 -21.42 -28.42
CA THR A 567 38.14 -22.08 -27.77
C THR A 567 38.28 -21.87 -26.26
N TRP A 568 37.40 -21.06 -25.69
CA TRP A 568 37.33 -20.85 -24.24
C TRP A 568 36.95 -22.20 -23.56
N CYS A 569 37.89 -22.84 -22.88
CA CYS A 569 37.63 -23.97 -21.98
C CYS A 569 37.41 -23.42 -20.56
N ILE A 570 36.36 -23.87 -19.87
CA ILE A 570 36.07 -23.46 -18.48
C ILE A 570 36.98 -24.28 -17.54
N SER A 571 38.01 -23.68 -16.97
CA SER A 571 38.79 -24.26 -15.85
C SER A 571 38.15 -24.04 -14.48
N ARG A 572 37.15 -23.16 -14.38
CA ARG A 572 36.49 -22.80 -13.11
C ARG A 572 35.52 -23.88 -12.63
N ARG A 573 35.63 -24.24 -11.34
CA ARG A 573 34.78 -25.23 -10.63
C ARG A 573 33.31 -24.83 -10.48
N THR A 574 32.91 -23.66 -10.96
CA THR A 574 31.54 -23.10 -10.84
C THR A 574 31.16 -22.27 -12.06
N ILE A 575 29.92 -22.40 -12.52
CA ILE A 575 29.31 -21.58 -13.58
C ILE A 575 28.17 -20.75 -12.99
N ASP A 576 28.15 -19.45 -13.29
CA ASP A 576 27.03 -18.56 -13.00
C ASP A 576 26.14 -18.41 -14.24
N ILE A 577 24.85 -18.70 -14.09
CA ILE A 577 23.88 -18.62 -15.19
C ILE A 577 22.79 -17.65 -14.81
N THR A 578 22.62 -16.59 -15.59
CA THR A 578 21.45 -15.71 -15.53
C THR A 578 20.33 -16.22 -16.43
N PHE A 579 19.09 -16.08 -15.99
CA PHE A 579 17.91 -16.53 -16.71
C PHE A 579 16.70 -15.64 -16.41
N LYS A 580 15.76 -15.57 -17.35
CA LYS A 580 14.52 -14.80 -17.22
C LYS A 580 13.33 -15.74 -17.06
N VAL A 581 12.47 -15.44 -16.10
CA VAL A 581 11.15 -16.07 -15.97
C VAL A 581 10.14 -15.13 -16.63
N PRO A 582 9.51 -15.51 -17.75
CA PRO A 582 8.45 -14.70 -18.37
C PRO A 582 7.32 -14.42 -17.38
N ALA A 583 6.77 -13.21 -17.37
CA ALA A 583 5.72 -12.78 -16.43
C ALA A 583 4.45 -13.66 -16.47
N ARG A 584 4.17 -14.30 -17.62
CA ARG A 584 3.07 -15.25 -17.80
C ARG A 584 3.23 -16.58 -17.05
N ILE A 585 4.44 -16.91 -16.59
CA ILE A 585 4.72 -18.16 -15.88
C ILE A 585 4.62 -17.91 -14.37
N LYS A 586 3.52 -18.38 -13.77
CA LYS A 586 3.30 -18.34 -12.31
C LYS A 586 4.12 -19.41 -11.59
N ALA A 587 5.44 -19.24 -11.58
CA ALA A 587 6.36 -20.18 -10.94
C ALA A 587 6.27 -20.12 -9.41
N THR A 588 6.28 -21.29 -8.75
CA THR A 588 6.40 -21.41 -7.29
C THR A 588 7.84 -21.64 -6.85
N ALA A 589 8.68 -22.21 -7.72
CA ALA A 589 10.11 -22.40 -7.53
C ALA A 589 10.82 -22.49 -8.88
N ILE A 590 12.15 -22.41 -8.88
CA ILE A 590 13.01 -22.70 -10.04
C ILE A 590 13.86 -23.92 -9.75
N GLU A 591 13.90 -24.89 -10.65
CA GLU A 591 14.75 -26.08 -10.56
C GLU A 591 15.85 -26.02 -11.60
N VAL A 592 17.08 -26.27 -11.16
CA VAL A 592 18.26 -26.36 -12.04
C VAL A 592 18.68 -27.82 -12.11
N LEU A 593 18.76 -28.34 -13.31
CA LEU A 593 19.14 -29.72 -13.58
C LEU A 593 20.44 -29.74 -14.38
N VAL A 594 21.35 -30.62 -13.99
CA VAL A 594 22.59 -30.91 -14.71
C VAL A 594 22.55 -32.38 -15.09
N GLU A 595 22.67 -32.68 -16.39
CA GLU A 595 22.52 -34.05 -16.92
C GLU A 595 21.23 -34.74 -16.44
N GLY A 596 20.14 -33.97 -16.37
CA GLY A 596 18.83 -34.48 -15.93
C GLY A 596 18.68 -34.68 -14.42
N LYS A 597 19.72 -34.47 -13.62
CA LYS A 597 19.64 -34.52 -12.15
C LYS A 597 19.45 -33.13 -11.57
N ARG A 598 18.47 -32.95 -10.68
CA ARG A 598 18.24 -31.67 -9.99
C ARG A 598 19.38 -31.39 -9.02
N VAL A 599 20.13 -30.32 -9.27
CA VAL A 599 21.26 -29.88 -8.43
C VAL A 599 20.89 -28.72 -7.52
N ASN A 600 19.93 -27.88 -7.90
CA ASN A 600 19.45 -26.74 -7.11
C ASN A 600 17.93 -26.57 -7.23
N ARG A 601 17.32 -26.07 -6.15
CA ARG A 601 15.94 -25.58 -6.10
C ARG A 601 15.92 -24.18 -5.49
N LEU A 602 15.62 -23.19 -6.30
CA LEU A 602 15.70 -21.77 -5.97
C LEU A 602 14.30 -21.16 -5.76
N LYS A 603 14.25 -20.03 -5.05
CA LYS A 603 13.01 -19.24 -4.89
C LYS A 603 12.48 -18.77 -6.25
N LYS A 604 11.16 -18.58 -6.39
CA LYS A 604 10.50 -18.07 -7.61
C LYS A 604 11.05 -16.73 -8.14
N THR A 605 11.66 -15.94 -7.26
CA THR A 605 12.27 -14.64 -7.58
C THR A 605 13.70 -14.75 -8.11
N ALA A 606 14.32 -15.94 -8.10
CA ALA A 606 15.68 -16.12 -8.60
C ALA A 606 15.79 -15.75 -10.09
N ARG A 607 16.88 -15.09 -10.44
CA ARG A 607 17.26 -14.70 -11.81
C ARG A 607 18.65 -15.18 -12.21
N ALA A 608 19.35 -15.82 -11.27
CA ALA A 608 20.64 -16.42 -11.50
C ALA A 608 20.78 -17.71 -10.69
N ALA A 609 21.63 -18.61 -11.16
CA ALA A 609 22.00 -19.85 -10.50
C ALA A 609 23.52 -20.05 -10.59
N LYS A 610 24.13 -20.34 -9.44
CA LYS A 610 25.53 -20.80 -9.37
C LYS A 610 25.56 -22.32 -9.32
N ILE A 611 26.26 -22.93 -10.26
CA ILE A 611 26.32 -24.39 -10.44
C ILE A 611 27.74 -24.85 -10.21
N SER A 612 27.95 -25.70 -9.21
CA SER A 612 29.24 -26.38 -9.03
C SER A 612 29.35 -27.56 -10.00
N LEU A 613 30.47 -27.66 -10.69
CA LEU A 613 30.80 -28.78 -11.57
C LEU A 613 31.80 -29.76 -10.93
N VAL A 614 31.99 -29.65 -9.61
CA VAL A 614 32.94 -30.49 -8.86
C VAL A 614 32.51 -31.96 -8.93
N GLY A 615 33.41 -32.82 -9.42
CA GLY A 615 33.19 -34.27 -9.55
C GLY A 615 32.84 -34.77 -10.96
N MET A 616 32.73 -33.88 -11.96
CA MET A 616 32.54 -34.28 -13.36
C MET A 616 33.88 -34.70 -13.99
N LYS A 617 34.09 -36.01 -14.19
CA LYS A 617 35.33 -36.55 -14.76
C LYS A 617 35.33 -36.48 -16.29
N GLY A 618 36.30 -35.75 -16.85
CA GLY A 618 36.75 -35.88 -18.24
C GLY A 618 36.28 -34.80 -19.22
N PRO A 619 36.88 -34.76 -20.43
CA PRO A 619 36.47 -33.85 -21.49
C PRO A 619 35.13 -34.31 -22.07
N GLY A 620 34.17 -33.39 -22.19
CA GLY A 620 32.80 -33.73 -22.61
C GLY A 620 31.89 -32.52 -22.76
N THR A 621 30.60 -32.77 -22.97
CA THR A 621 29.55 -31.75 -22.96
C THR A 621 28.64 -31.94 -21.75
N VAL A 622 28.34 -30.85 -21.05
CA VAL A 622 27.43 -30.82 -19.89
C VAL A 622 26.20 -30.00 -20.24
N LYS A 623 25.02 -30.62 -20.17
CA LYS A 623 23.73 -30.01 -20.42
C LYS A 623 23.09 -29.56 -19.12
N VAL A 624 22.82 -28.28 -19.03
CA VAL A 624 22.11 -27.64 -17.93
C VAL A 624 20.72 -27.23 -18.40
N LYS A 625 19.69 -27.58 -17.62
CA LYS A 625 18.30 -27.15 -17.83
C LYS A 625 17.82 -26.32 -16.65
N ILE A 626 17.10 -25.26 -16.94
CA ILE A 626 16.45 -24.40 -15.94
C ILE A 626 14.95 -24.51 -16.14
N ASN A 627 14.24 -24.96 -15.11
CA ASN A 627 12.81 -25.20 -15.15
C ASN A 627 12.07 -24.32 -14.13
N ALA A 628 10.93 -23.75 -14.51
CA ALA A 628 9.96 -23.20 -13.58
C ALA A 628 9.02 -24.30 -13.08
N VAL A 629 8.82 -24.37 -11.76
CA VAL A 629 7.81 -25.24 -11.15
C VAL A 629 6.47 -24.51 -11.17
N VAL A 630 5.46 -25.08 -11.83
CA VAL A 630 4.10 -24.53 -11.93
C VAL A 630 3.11 -25.61 -11.47
N GLY A 631 2.65 -25.50 -10.23
CA GLY A 631 1.85 -26.55 -9.59
C GLY A 631 2.64 -27.86 -9.45
N LYS A 632 2.13 -28.95 -10.03
CA LYS A 632 2.78 -30.28 -10.04
C LYS A 632 3.65 -30.53 -11.30
N LYS A 633 3.76 -29.57 -12.21
CA LYS A 633 4.51 -29.69 -13.48
C LYS A 633 5.71 -28.75 -13.51
N THR A 634 6.66 -29.04 -14.39
CA THR A 634 7.80 -28.16 -14.69
C THR A 634 7.73 -27.63 -16.11
N VAL A 635 8.02 -26.35 -16.31
CA VAL A 635 8.12 -25.68 -17.61
C VAL A 635 9.58 -25.32 -17.86
N LEU A 636 10.15 -25.77 -18.99
CA LEU A 636 11.52 -25.44 -19.38
C LEU A 636 11.64 -23.95 -19.70
N LEU A 637 12.57 -23.26 -19.04
CA LEU A 637 12.87 -21.84 -19.25
C LEU A 637 14.10 -21.64 -20.14
N ASP A 638 15.16 -22.41 -19.89
CA ASP A 638 16.45 -22.29 -20.60
C ASP A 638 17.15 -23.65 -20.64
N THR A 639 17.94 -23.90 -21.69
CA THR A 639 18.83 -25.06 -21.83
C THR A 639 20.16 -24.59 -22.40
N ARG A 640 21.25 -24.92 -21.70
CA ARG A 640 22.61 -24.58 -22.12
C ARG A 640 23.49 -25.82 -22.14
N THR A 641 24.38 -25.87 -23.11
CA THR A 641 25.40 -26.92 -23.23
C THR A 641 26.76 -26.29 -23.07
N TYR A 642 27.56 -26.81 -22.14
CA TYR A 642 28.92 -26.36 -21.87
C TYR A 642 29.90 -27.45 -22.30
N LYS A 643 31.05 -27.07 -22.87
CA LYS A 643 32.16 -28.01 -23.09
C LYS A 643 33.10 -27.99 -21.89
N THR A 644 33.43 -29.15 -21.34
CA THR A 644 34.43 -29.34 -20.29
C THR A 644 35.73 -29.87 -20.88
N CYS A 645 36.86 -29.46 -20.34
CA CYS A 645 38.20 -29.85 -20.78
C CYS A 645 38.98 -30.37 -19.54
N THR A 646 39.88 -31.35 -19.71
CA THR A 646 40.72 -31.82 -18.60
C THR A 646 41.73 -30.73 -18.25
N PRO A 647 41.90 -30.34 -16.98
CA PRO A 647 42.98 -29.44 -16.60
C PRO A 647 44.34 -30.08 -16.94
N ALA A 648 45.16 -29.40 -17.73
CA ALA A 648 46.59 -29.67 -17.74
C ALA A 648 47.12 -29.24 -16.36
N GLY A 649 47.84 -30.12 -15.67
CA GLY A 649 48.16 -29.95 -14.25
C GLY A 649 48.92 -28.67 -13.91
N GLY A 650 48.71 -28.17 -12.69
CA GLY A 650 49.55 -27.16 -12.01
C GLY A 650 48.84 -25.84 -11.72
N ASP A 651 48.40 -25.71 -10.47
CA ASP A 651 48.05 -24.52 -9.67
C ASP A 651 46.94 -23.53 -10.14
N ASP A 652 46.22 -23.03 -9.12
CA ASP A 652 44.85 -22.48 -9.10
C ASP A 652 44.49 -21.31 -10.05
#